data_AF-A0A6A4WWI5-F1
#
_entry.id   AF-A0A6A4WWI5-F1
#
_cell.length_a   1.000
_cell.length_b   1.000
_cell.length_c   1.000
_cell.angle_alpha   90.00
_cell.angle_beta   90.00
_cell.angle_gamma   90.00
#
_symmetry.space_group_name_H-M   'P 1'
#
loop_
_entity.id
_entity.type
_entity.pdbx_description
1 polymer ?
#
loop_
_entity_poly.entity_id
_entity_poly.type
_entity_poly.pdbx_seq_one_letter_code
_entity_poly.pdbx_strand_id
1 'polypeptide(L)'
;MEWLRRARRRVARQWTVHRLLVKCGAGARLAIDSLSIANELVTGHPTAKVAEIAQFAVRDAHVRLTEQPLLAALQATRSAAVLESADTCPRCTPATPLRVLHVGRSGSSAEGLADIFQDVPSLSDYDLMFELVGDFRWMDRPLVRPGEEPDCISAQDAPQLWARPTDSPAFVTLHWARTTECEHESTLLALPAQQVRRLMFEFCRAIRPDSAISTPGPAVNTQRPEDNHGGKDHVPCLRLPVWPGREAFLSRRRVHEFPSAAARQELCQFGVHMVPTGREGSATELYEWRLSFSRAEVVAIHQLTATQRAVVKSVKRMKSYMKEGGATPSLKSYYIKTAMLWLAQDRPADSWTGVVDGVATILDWLQQHIVAGSLPCFFWADIDLLSLVTIEERKDMLKTIAVMKRRTTALLMAWCADEFYEVRLLFEEGSVWRPLPPRRLRLVLTRVLICRAVMDGVTRRTTLPNWQSWAERCVPPLLLASEHQLLQWYYRCRTGAYHQQCYLLQALMVAPEDVFCAVRLTAVDGERYTWDAAPLVATLIDRDMCYLTGDPSAAAAWCHRQLSVPPEERPQAGLTAELDSPRGRAELLLQPELVVQFLTEIMPERKAWLEESDREMTLVHCKPLPTCNEHRQHLEEMLDYADHLVPHLVKHLPGMDEDTALITIHVWQLRIRHLLSGDRFERQLWAAVRGSVGRWRLRQHVLGTAAENQTQSHQSREQSLEPDRDEEEQRFESYLLKVTELASRQTRELREAQAAHGNDEHAEDESQDHRLWVNVYDSQSLEQTPAGEEPLPSGREQMIPSQGFRHALGLWKIMERHQQEHDELDLEWNEALHENHEQRDRDSQSEPAENQD
;
A
#
# COMPACT_ATOMS: atom_id res chain seq x y z
N MET A 1 -26.11 15.41 14.13
CA MET A 1 -26.79 14.16 13.70
C MET A 1 -25.87 12.93 13.76
N GLU A 2 -24.65 12.98 13.19
CA GLU A 2 -23.63 11.92 13.24
C GLU A 2 -23.32 11.44 14.69
N TRP A 3 -23.09 12.38 15.60
CA TRP A 3 -22.84 12.11 17.02
C TRP A 3 -23.99 11.35 17.70
N LEU A 4 -25.24 11.72 17.44
CA LEU A 4 -26.43 11.03 17.97
C LEU A 4 -26.55 9.61 17.41
N ARG A 5 -26.25 9.39 16.12
CA ARG A 5 -26.22 8.05 15.51
C ARG A 5 -25.12 7.18 16.11
N ARG A 6 -23.93 7.73 16.36
CA ARG A 6 -22.82 7.03 17.03
C ARG A 6 -23.18 6.70 18.48
N ALA A 7 -23.76 7.63 19.24
CA ALA A 7 -24.21 7.42 20.61
C ALA A 7 -25.29 6.33 20.71
N ARG A 8 -26.31 6.36 19.84
CA ARG A 8 -27.35 5.31 19.79
C ARG A 8 -26.79 3.93 19.45
N ARG A 9 -25.89 3.85 18.45
CA ARG A 9 -25.20 2.59 18.11
C ARG A 9 -24.40 2.04 19.29
N ARG A 10 -23.69 2.90 20.01
CA ARG A 10 -22.92 2.52 21.21
C ARG A 10 -23.80 1.95 22.32
N VAL A 11 -24.91 2.61 22.64
CA VAL A 11 -25.86 2.14 23.67
C VAL A 11 -26.50 0.81 23.26
N ALA A 12 -26.92 0.70 22.00
CA ALA A 12 -27.47 -0.56 21.46
C ALA A 12 -26.45 -1.69 21.56
N ARG A 13 -25.18 -1.45 21.20
CA ARG A 13 -24.10 -2.44 21.32
C ARG A 13 -23.87 -2.87 22.75
N GLN A 14 -23.78 -1.93 23.70
CA GLN A 14 -23.59 -2.26 25.11
C GLN A 14 -24.70 -3.17 25.64
N TRP A 15 -25.94 -2.89 25.27
CA TRP A 15 -27.09 -3.73 25.60
C TRP A 15 -27.00 -5.13 24.99
N THR A 16 -26.66 -5.21 23.70
CA THR A 16 -26.45 -6.48 22.99
C THR A 16 -25.35 -7.31 23.66
N VAL A 17 -24.20 -6.71 23.96
CA VAL A 17 -23.07 -7.36 24.64
C VAL A 17 -23.49 -7.87 26.01
N HIS A 18 -24.18 -7.06 26.81
CA HIS A 18 -24.64 -7.48 28.13
C HIS A 18 -25.54 -8.73 28.04
N ARG A 19 -26.51 -8.73 27.13
CA ARG A 19 -27.40 -9.88 26.92
C ARG A 19 -26.64 -11.12 26.44
N LEU A 20 -25.68 -10.95 25.52
CA LEU A 20 -24.85 -12.06 25.03
C LEU A 20 -24.03 -12.67 26.16
N LEU A 21 -23.41 -11.85 27.02
CA LEU A 21 -22.66 -12.32 28.18
C LEU A 21 -23.55 -13.08 29.16
N VAL A 22 -24.77 -12.59 29.43
CA VAL A 22 -25.74 -13.28 30.29
C VAL A 22 -26.15 -14.63 29.70
N LYS A 23 -26.44 -14.68 28.39
CA LYS A 23 -26.86 -15.90 27.70
C LYS A 23 -25.74 -16.93 27.58
N CYS A 24 -24.51 -16.49 27.32
CA CYS A 24 -23.39 -17.41 27.17
C CYS A 24 -22.83 -17.85 28.53
N GLY A 25 -22.87 -17.00 29.55
CA GLY A 25 -22.28 -17.27 30.86
C GLY A 25 -20.83 -17.74 30.76
N ALA A 26 -20.51 -18.87 31.40
CA ALA A 26 -19.19 -19.51 31.30
C ALA A 26 -18.82 -19.96 29.87
N GLY A 27 -19.80 -20.15 28.99
CA GLY A 27 -19.61 -20.50 27.59
C GLY A 27 -19.27 -19.33 26.66
N ALA A 28 -19.15 -18.10 27.16
CA ALA A 28 -18.83 -16.92 26.33
C ALA A 28 -17.55 -17.10 25.52
N ARG A 29 -16.56 -17.81 26.08
CA ARG A 29 -15.32 -18.16 25.39
C ARG A 29 -15.55 -18.97 24.12
N LEU A 30 -16.39 -20.01 24.20
CA LEU A 30 -16.74 -20.83 23.04
C LEU A 30 -17.35 -19.98 21.93
N ALA A 31 -18.28 -19.09 22.26
CA ALA A 31 -18.91 -18.20 21.28
C ALA A 31 -17.89 -17.28 20.59
N ILE A 32 -17.01 -16.65 21.37
CA ILE A 32 -15.95 -15.78 20.85
C ILE A 32 -15.02 -16.57 19.94
N ASP A 33 -14.43 -17.66 20.43
CA ASP A 33 -13.47 -18.48 19.67
C ASP A 33 -14.10 -18.96 18.35
N SER A 34 -15.36 -19.41 18.39
CA SER A 34 -16.07 -19.89 17.21
C SER A 34 -16.28 -18.83 16.14
N LEU A 35 -16.81 -17.67 16.54
CA LEU A 35 -17.18 -16.60 15.62
C LEU A 35 -15.94 -15.88 15.06
N SER A 36 -14.92 -15.70 15.90
CA SER A 36 -13.65 -15.08 15.50
C SER A 36 -12.90 -15.92 14.46
N ILE A 37 -12.87 -17.25 14.64
CA ILE A 37 -12.25 -18.16 13.67
C ILE A 37 -13.07 -18.21 12.38
N ALA A 38 -14.41 -18.26 12.47
CA ALA A 38 -15.29 -18.21 11.29
C ALA A 38 -14.96 -17.00 10.39
N ASN A 39 -14.84 -15.82 11.01
CA ASN A 39 -14.52 -14.59 10.29
C ASN A 39 -13.11 -14.63 9.66
N GLU A 40 -12.13 -15.21 10.36
CA GLU A 40 -10.76 -15.32 9.84
C GLU A 40 -10.65 -16.28 8.65
N LEU A 41 -11.36 -17.41 8.66
CA LEU A 41 -11.37 -18.37 7.54
C LEU A 41 -11.91 -17.74 6.25
N VAL A 42 -12.91 -16.86 6.39
CA VAL A 42 -13.54 -16.16 5.28
C VAL A 42 -12.69 -15.00 4.77
N THR A 43 -12.20 -14.15 5.67
CA THR A 43 -11.58 -12.87 5.28
C THR A 43 -10.06 -12.91 5.17
N GLY A 44 -9.42 -13.92 5.76
CA GLY A 44 -7.98 -13.96 6.03
C GLY A 44 -7.19 -14.98 5.23
N HIS A 45 -7.69 -15.47 4.09
CA HIS A 45 -6.94 -16.42 3.27
C HIS A 45 -5.65 -15.76 2.71
N PRO A 46 -4.43 -16.24 3.05
CA PRO A 46 -3.18 -15.57 2.70
C PRO A 46 -3.01 -15.35 1.19
N THR A 47 -3.35 -16.34 0.37
CA THR A 47 -3.26 -16.24 -1.09
C THR A 47 -4.17 -15.16 -1.67
N ALA A 48 -5.39 -15.03 -1.16
CA ALA A 48 -6.31 -13.98 -1.62
C ALA A 48 -5.82 -12.59 -1.19
N LYS A 49 -5.15 -12.50 -0.03
CA LYS A 49 -4.54 -11.25 0.44
C LYS A 49 -3.32 -10.84 -0.38
N VAL A 50 -2.47 -11.80 -0.78
CA VAL A 50 -1.37 -11.52 -1.71
C VAL A 50 -1.90 -11.12 -3.10
N ALA A 51 -2.99 -11.73 -3.57
CA ALA A 51 -3.66 -11.31 -4.80
C ALA A 51 -4.17 -9.86 -4.71
N GLU A 52 -4.79 -9.48 -3.58
CA GLU A 52 -5.23 -8.11 -3.32
C GLU A 52 -4.05 -7.12 -3.36
N ILE A 53 -2.91 -7.46 -2.73
CA ILE A 53 -1.68 -6.63 -2.80
C ILE A 53 -1.17 -6.50 -4.24
N ALA A 54 -1.12 -7.60 -5.00
CA ALA A 54 -0.65 -7.60 -6.39
C ALA A 54 -1.56 -6.73 -7.28
N GLN A 55 -2.88 -6.88 -7.17
CA GLN A 55 -3.86 -6.05 -7.88
C GLN A 55 -3.62 -4.56 -7.61
N PHE A 56 -3.37 -4.22 -6.35
CA PHE A 56 -3.13 -2.86 -5.94
C PHE A 56 -1.77 -2.31 -6.37
N ALA A 57 -0.72 -3.12 -6.39
CA ALA A 57 0.61 -2.71 -6.86
C ALA A 57 0.58 -2.27 -8.33
N VAL A 58 -0.19 -2.96 -9.17
CA VAL A 58 -0.42 -2.55 -10.57
C VAL A 58 -1.13 -1.20 -10.65
N ARG A 59 -2.15 -0.98 -9.81
CA ARG A 59 -2.87 0.30 -9.76
C ARG A 59 -1.99 1.44 -9.30
N ASP A 60 -1.16 1.19 -8.29
CA ASP A 60 -0.19 2.15 -7.78
C ASP A 60 0.86 2.47 -8.85
N ALA A 61 1.24 1.51 -9.72
CA ALA A 61 2.13 1.75 -10.85
C ALA A 61 1.54 2.72 -11.89
N HIS A 62 0.24 2.59 -12.22
CA HIS A 62 -0.45 3.55 -13.10
C HIS A 62 -0.47 4.96 -12.52
N VAL A 63 -0.83 5.11 -11.25
CA VAL A 63 -0.86 6.43 -10.58
C VAL A 63 0.54 7.02 -10.46
N ARG A 64 1.53 6.21 -10.13
CA ARG A 64 2.92 6.67 -9.95
C ARG A 64 3.50 7.18 -11.26
N LEU A 65 3.26 6.51 -12.38
CA LEU A 65 3.86 6.92 -13.65
C LEU A 65 3.47 8.36 -14.03
N THR A 66 2.23 8.77 -13.74
CA THR A 66 1.78 10.15 -13.99
C THR A 66 2.33 11.15 -12.97
N GLU A 67 2.63 10.72 -11.74
CA GLU A 67 3.14 11.60 -10.68
C GLU A 67 4.69 11.70 -10.65
N GLN A 68 5.40 10.71 -11.20
CA GLN A 68 6.86 10.61 -11.17
C GLN A 68 7.60 11.81 -11.77
N PRO A 69 7.17 12.41 -12.91
CA PRO A 69 7.82 13.59 -13.47
C PRO A 69 7.88 14.78 -12.50
N LEU A 70 6.84 14.98 -11.68
CA LEU A 70 6.80 16.09 -10.72
C LEU A 70 7.75 15.85 -9.55
N LEU A 71 7.82 14.61 -9.05
CA LEU A 71 8.79 14.26 -8.00
C LEU A 71 10.23 14.48 -8.51
N ALA A 72 10.53 14.05 -9.74
CA ALA A 72 11.85 14.21 -10.35
C ALA A 72 12.19 15.70 -10.59
N ALA A 73 11.22 16.51 -11.02
CA ALA A 73 11.43 17.95 -11.18
C ALA A 73 11.71 18.65 -9.84
N LEU A 74 10.94 18.35 -8.79
CA LEU A 74 11.18 18.87 -7.44
C LEU A 74 12.58 18.49 -6.93
N GLN A 75 13.05 17.28 -7.22
CA GLN A 75 14.40 16.85 -6.87
C GLN A 75 15.49 17.61 -7.63
N ALA A 76 15.34 17.76 -8.95
CA ALA A 76 16.33 18.40 -9.80
C ALA A 76 16.59 19.83 -9.32
N THR A 77 15.53 20.62 -9.14
CA THR A 77 15.65 22.02 -8.71
C THR A 77 16.21 22.15 -7.29
N ARG A 78 15.90 21.21 -6.38
CA ARG A 78 16.48 21.20 -5.03
C ARG A 78 17.94 20.77 -5.01
N SER A 79 18.36 19.91 -5.94
CA SER A 79 19.74 19.42 -6.04
C SER A 79 20.67 20.46 -6.66
N ALA A 80 20.20 21.20 -7.67
CA ALA A 80 20.93 22.32 -8.28
C ALA A 80 21.26 23.42 -7.26
N ALA A 81 20.37 23.68 -6.28
CA ALA A 81 20.64 24.62 -5.19
C ALA A 81 21.68 24.12 -4.16
N VAL A 82 22.05 22.83 -4.17
CA VAL A 82 22.94 22.17 -3.19
C VAL A 82 24.33 21.87 -3.77
N LEU A 83 24.46 21.71 -5.10
CA LEU A 83 25.71 21.40 -5.82
C LEU A 83 26.79 22.50 -5.69
N GLU A 84 26.44 23.68 -5.19
CA GLU A 84 27.40 24.78 -4.92
C GLU A 84 27.92 24.81 -3.47
N SER A 85 27.56 23.83 -2.64
CA SER A 85 28.05 23.73 -1.26
C SER A 85 29.43 23.07 -1.16
N ALA A 86 30.28 23.59 -0.27
CA ALA A 86 31.65 23.11 -0.03
C ALA A 86 31.75 21.65 0.50
N ASP A 87 30.61 21.01 0.78
CA ASP A 87 30.49 19.67 1.36
C ASP A 87 30.21 18.56 0.32
N THR A 88 30.34 18.86 -0.98
CA THR A 88 30.14 17.88 -2.07
C THR A 88 31.42 17.62 -2.84
N CYS A 89 31.61 16.39 -3.33
CA CYS A 89 32.72 16.05 -4.23
C CYS A 89 32.19 15.41 -5.52
N PRO A 90 32.46 16.00 -6.69
CA PRO A 90 31.96 15.50 -7.97
C PRO A 90 32.52 14.12 -8.35
N ARG A 91 33.61 13.69 -7.71
CA ARG A 91 34.21 12.35 -7.91
C ARG A 91 33.56 11.27 -7.05
N CYS A 92 32.87 11.65 -5.97
CA CYS A 92 32.34 10.70 -4.97
C CYS A 92 30.81 10.67 -4.94
N THR A 93 30.16 11.79 -5.31
CA THR A 93 28.71 11.97 -5.27
C THR A 93 28.12 11.78 -6.67
N PRO A 94 26.97 11.10 -6.83
CA PRO A 94 26.27 11.00 -8.12
C PRO A 94 25.80 12.37 -8.62
N ALA A 95 25.77 12.53 -9.94
CA ALA A 95 25.23 13.73 -10.60
C ALA A 95 23.69 13.74 -10.66
N THR A 96 23.05 12.57 -10.64
CA THR A 96 21.61 12.43 -10.87
C THR A 96 20.80 12.24 -9.57
N PRO A 97 19.54 12.72 -9.54
CA PRO A 97 18.66 12.57 -8.38
C PRO A 97 18.14 11.14 -8.17
N LEU A 98 17.57 10.88 -6.99
CA LEU A 98 16.97 9.59 -6.65
C LEU A 98 15.68 9.32 -7.44
N ARG A 99 15.60 8.20 -8.15
CA ARG A 99 14.37 7.72 -8.82
C ARG A 99 13.58 6.73 -7.97
N VAL A 100 12.26 6.70 -8.14
CA VAL A 100 11.39 5.70 -7.50
C VAL A 100 11.46 4.39 -8.28
N LEU A 101 12.09 3.40 -7.69
CA LEU A 101 12.27 2.08 -8.28
C LEU A 101 11.00 1.22 -8.15
N HIS A 102 10.36 1.26 -6.98
CA HIS A 102 9.16 0.45 -6.69
C HIS A 102 8.31 1.10 -5.59
N VAL A 103 7.00 0.87 -5.63
CA VAL A 103 6.10 1.22 -4.51
C VAL A 103 5.51 -0.07 -3.93
N GLY A 104 5.99 -0.44 -2.75
CA GLY A 104 5.51 -1.61 -2.02
C GLY A 104 4.42 -1.24 -1.03
N ARG A 105 3.42 -2.12 -0.86
CA ARG A 105 2.45 -1.97 0.22
C ARG A 105 2.90 -2.72 1.46
N SER A 106 2.89 -2.03 2.60
CA SER A 106 3.17 -2.64 3.90
C SER A 106 2.07 -2.37 4.92
N GLY A 107 2.34 -2.68 6.18
CA GLY A 107 1.41 -2.41 7.27
C GLY A 107 0.28 -3.41 7.38
N SER A 108 -0.66 -3.11 8.27
CA SER A 108 -1.75 -4.03 8.64
C SER A 108 -2.62 -4.43 7.45
N SER A 109 -2.78 -3.54 6.45
CA SER A 109 -3.55 -3.82 5.25
C SER A 109 -2.87 -4.87 4.37
N ALA A 110 -1.57 -4.72 4.09
CA ALA A 110 -0.78 -5.68 3.31
C ALA A 110 -0.60 -7.03 4.04
N GLU A 111 -0.58 -7.01 5.37
CA GLU A 111 -0.48 -8.21 6.21
C GLU A 111 -1.81 -8.98 6.36
N GLY A 112 -2.92 -8.41 5.89
CA GLY A 112 -4.25 -8.98 6.11
C GLY A 112 -4.74 -8.89 7.56
N LEU A 113 -4.19 -7.95 8.34
CA LEU A 113 -4.51 -7.67 9.75
C LEU A 113 -5.31 -6.37 9.97
N ALA A 114 -5.75 -5.67 8.92
CA ALA A 114 -6.51 -4.43 9.04
C ALA A 114 -7.83 -4.61 9.82
N ASP A 115 -8.26 -3.55 10.51
CA ASP A 115 -9.42 -3.55 11.42
C ASP A 115 -10.76 -3.37 10.67
N ILE A 116 -10.95 -3.98 9.49
CA ILE A 116 -12.07 -3.62 8.59
C ILE A 116 -12.70 -4.83 7.93
N PHE A 117 -14.01 -4.73 7.75
CA PHE A 117 -14.87 -5.56 6.90
C PHE A 117 -14.47 -5.45 5.42
N GLN A 118 -14.84 -6.47 4.64
CA GLN A 118 -14.50 -6.57 3.21
C GLN A 118 -15.07 -5.44 2.32
N ASP A 119 -16.01 -4.61 2.80
CA ASP A 119 -16.82 -3.72 1.95
C ASP A 119 -17.02 -2.30 2.54
N VAL A 120 -16.02 -1.76 3.25
CA VAL A 120 -15.99 -0.36 3.73
C VAL A 120 -14.63 0.26 3.38
N PRO A 121 -14.56 1.55 2.98
CA PRO A 121 -13.30 2.25 2.79
C PRO A 121 -12.37 2.11 4.00
N SER A 122 -11.06 2.01 3.74
CA SER A 122 -10.09 1.61 4.75
C SER A 122 -10.06 2.55 5.97
N LEU A 123 -10.33 2.06 7.19
CA LEU A 123 -10.03 2.67 8.49
C LEU A 123 -8.57 2.44 8.96
N SER A 124 -7.75 1.72 8.18
CA SER A 124 -6.34 1.42 8.50
C SER A 124 -5.45 2.12 7.50
N ASP A 125 -4.39 2.74 8.02
CA ASP A 125 -3.35 3.43 7.25
C ASP A 125 -2.81 2.48 6.16
N TYR A 126 -2.76 2.98 4.92
CA TYR A 126 -2.02 2.32 3.84
C TYR A 126 -0.59 2.85 3.87
N ASP A 127 0.36 1.96 4.15
CA ASP A 127 1.79 2.27 4.11
C ASP A 127 2.33 2.00 2.71
N LEU A 128 2.52 3.06 1.92
CA LEU A 128 3.16 3.03 0.61
C LEU A 128 4.66 3.25 0.79
N MET A 129 5.45 2.20 0.61
CA MET A 129 6.90 2.24 0.67
C MET A 129 7.48 2.58 -0.70
N PHE A 130 7.96 3.81 -0.87
CA PHE A 130 8.63 4.29 -2.08
C PHE A 130 10.10 3.87 -2.00
N GLU A 131 10.44 2.73 -2.60
CA GLU A 131 11.82 2.26 -2.72
C GLU A 131 12.55 3.12 -3.74
N LEU A 132 13.52 3.90 -3.26
CA LEU A 132 14.33 4.81 -4.03
C LEU A 132 15.61 4.11 -4.50
N VAL A 133 16.14 4.55 -5.63
CA VAL A 133 17.45 4.17 -6.18
C VAL A 133 18.06 5.40 -6.85
N GLY A 134 19.37 5.40 -7.08
CA GLY A 134 20.04 6.42 -7.89
C GLY A 134 21.17 5.78 -8.69
N ASP A 135 21.95 6.60 -9.38
CA ASP A 135 23.12 6.13 -10.13
C ASP A 135 24.32 5.93 -9.21
N PHE A 136 24.16 5.03 -8.25
CA PHE A 136 25.19 4.59 -7.32
C PHE A 136 25.06 3.09 -7.07
N ARG A 137 26.16 2.48 -6.66
CA ARG A 137 26.19 1.08 -6.21
C ARG A 137 26.39 1.00 -4.70
N TRP A 138 26.11 -0.15 -4.11
CA TRP A 138 26.55 -0.42 -2.73
C TRP A 138 27.98 -0.96 -2.77
N MET A 139 28.79 -0.60 -1.78
CA MET A 139 30.08 -1.25 -1.57
C MET A 139 29.89 -2.75 -1.28
N ASP A 140 30.91 -3.57 -1.55
CA ASP A 140 30.91 -5.01 -1.25
C ASP A 140 30.59 -5.32 0.22
N ARG A 141 30.92 -4.40 1.13
CA ARG A 141 30.51 -4.39 2.53
C ARG A 141 29.60 -3.18 2.80
N PRO A 142 28.28 -3.26 2.50
CA PRO A 142 27.36 -2.12 2.60
C PRO A 142 27.16 -1.62 4.02
N LEU A 143 27.34 -2.47 5.03
CA LEU A 143 27.24 -2.13 6.45
C LEU A 143 28.58 -2.48 7.11
N VAL A 144 29.31 -1.44 7.54
CA VAL A 144 30.62 -1.60 8.20
C VAL A 144 30.46 -1.84 9.69
N ARG A 145 31.54 -2.24 10.38
CA ARG A 145 31.50 -2.36 11.84
C ARG A 145 31.60 -0.98 12.50
N PRO A 146 31.10 -0.81 13.74
CA PRO A 146 31.26 0.43 14.48
C PRO A 146 32.74 0.86 14.57
N GLY A 147 33.02 2.11 14.19
CA GLY A 147 34.37 2.68 14.22
C GLY A 147 35.28 2.30 13.04
N GLU A 148 34.84 1.47 12.11
CA GLU A 148 35.56 1.19 10.85
C GLU A 148 35.13 2.19 9.75
N GLU A 149 36.07 2.55 8.88
CA GLU A 149 35.80 3.20 7.60
C GLU A 149 36.30 2.30 6.47
N PRO A 150 35.57 2.22 5.35
CA PRO A 150 36.00 1.42 4.21
C PRO A 150 37.18 2.09 3.48
N ASP A 151 37.99 1.27 2.80
CA ASP A 151 39.08 1.75 1.95
C ASP A 151 38.57 2.61 0.78
N CYS A 152 39.44 3.48 0.25
CA CYS A 152 39.13 4.25 -0.95
C CYS A 152 38.90 3.33 -2.16
N ILE A 153 37.97 3.72 -3.02
CA ILE A 153 37.65 3.03 -4.28
C ILE A 153 38.30 3.71 -5.48
N SER A 154 38.40 3.01 -6.61
CA SER A 154 38.78 3.62 -7.89
C SER A 154 37.72 4.64 -8.33
N ALA A 155 38.14 5.69 -9.04
CA ALA A 155 37.19 6.64 -9.62
C ALA A 155 36.23 5.99 -10.64
N GLN A 156 36.63 4.89 -11.29
CA GLN A 156 35.77 4.13 -12.21
C GLN A 156 34.65 3.36 -11.51
N ASP A 157 34.84 3.04 -10.23
CA ASP A 157 33.89 2.28 -9.43
C ASP A 157 32.91 3.20 -8.68
N ALA A 158 33.18 4.50 -8.69
CA ALA A 158 32.36 5.52 -8.05
C ALA A 158 31.14 5.89 -8.92
N PRO A 159 30.03 6.36 -8.30
CA PRO A 159 29.83 6.54 -6.86
C PRO A 159 29.32 5.27 -6.17
N GLN A 160 29.77 5.03 -4.93
CA GLN A 160 29.28 3.95 -4.08
C GLN A 160 28.82 4.43 -2.70
N LEU A 161 27.81 3.75 -2.16
CA LEU A 161 27.26 3.97 -0.83
C LEU A 161 27.70 2.89 0.16
N TRP A 162 27.84 3.32 1.41
CA TRP A 162 27.93 2.45 2.56
C TRP A 162 27.21 3.08 3.77
N ALA A 163 26.86 2.24 4.73
CA ALA A 163 26.13 2.60 5.93
C ALA A 163 27.03 2.43 7.17
N ARG A 164 27.11 3.48 7.97
CA ARG A 164 27.81 3.51 9.26
C ARG A 164 26.79 3.28 10.39
N PRO A 165 26.95 2.24 11.23
CA PRO A 165 26.11 2.05 12.42
C PRO A 165 26.23 3.24 13.38
N THR A 166 25.14 3.60 14.06
CA THR A 166 25.19 4.51 15.21
C THR A 166 25.30 3.72 16.52
N ASP A 167 25.30 4.42 17.66
CA ASP A 167 25.24 3.80 19.00
C ASP A 167 23.93 3.03 19.24
N SER A 168 22.93 3.18 18.35
CA SER A 168 21.72 2.37 18.36
C SER A 168 21.71 1.42 17.16
N PRO A 169 21.56 0.10 17.36
CA PRO A 169 21.57 -0.88 16.27
C PRO A 169 20.42 -0.68 15.26
N ALA A 170 19.38 0.07 15.63
CA ALA A 170 18.26 0.36 14.75
C ALA A 170 18.53 1.49 13.73
N PHE A 171 19.63 2.24 13.87
CA PHE A 171 19.89 3.44 13.09
C PHE A 171 21.28 3.40 12.45
N VAL A 172 21.37 3.98 11.26
CA VAL A 172 22.61 4.13 10.49
C VAL A 172 22.70 5.53 9.88
N THR A 173 23.90 5.99 9.56
CA THR A 173 24.11 7.13 8.66
C THR A 173 24.67 6.63 7.34
N LEU A 174 24.33 7.29 6.23
CA LEU A 174 24.80 6.92 4.90
C LEU A 174 25.96 7.82 4.48
N HIS A 175 26.91 7.25 3.75
CA HIS A 175 28.14 7.94 3.34
C HIS A 175 28.53 7.55 1.92
N TRP A 176 29.10 8.50 1.18
CA TRP A 176 29.74 8.23 -0.11
C TRP A 176 31.13 7.63 0.13
N ALA A 177 31.47 6.59 -0.64
CA ALA A 177 32.82 6.03 -0.65
C ALA A 177 33.81 7.07 -1.22
N ARG A 178 34.96 7.22 -0.57
CA ARG A 178 36.02 8.10 -1.03
C ARG A 178 36.70 7.48 -2.24
N THR A 179 37.04 8.29 -3.23
CA THR A 179 37.86 7.82 -4.36
C THR A 179 39.34 8.03 -4.09
N THR A 180 40.22 7.27 -4.74
CA THR A 180 41.67 7.50 -4.68
C THR A 180 42.09 8.84 -5.31
N GLU A 181 41.18 9.49 -6.04
CA GLU A 181 41.41 10.72 -6.80
C GLU A 181 40.71 11.94 -6.18
N CYS A 182 39.99 11.77 -5.06
CA CYS A 182 39.36 12.90 -4.37
C CYS A 182 40.34 13.58 -3.39
N GLU A 183 40.24 14.89 -3.27
CA GLU A 183 41.14 15.70 -2.41
C GLU A 183 40.65 15.83 -0.96
N HIS A 184 39.41 15.44 -0.66
CA HIS A 184 38.87 15.54 0.70
C HIS A 184 39.33 14.39 1.59
N GLU A 185 39.67 14.73 2.84
CA GLU A 185 40.18 13.78 3.84
C GLU A 185 39.06 13.06 4.59
N SER A 186 37.91 13.70 4.80
CA SER A 186 36.76 13.13 5.51
C SER A 186 35.78 12.42 4.57
N THR A 187 35.08 11.42 5.11
CA THR A 187 33.95 10.77 4.45
C THR A 187 32.78 11.74 4.29
N LEU A 188 32.14 11.76 3.13
CA LEU A 188 31.01 12.64 2.85
C LEU A 188 29.69 11.98 3.24
N LEU A 189 28.84 12.71 3.95
CA LEU A 189 27.47 12.27 4.26
C LEU A 189 26.68 12.12 2.95
N ALA A 190 26.00 11.00 2.82
CA ALA A 190 25.12 10.71 1.70
C ALA A 190 23.66 10.77 2.13
N LEU A 191 22.82 11.33 1.27
CA LEU A 191 21.36 11.28 1.37
C LEU A 191 20.83 11.54 2.80
N PRO A 192 21.04 12.74 3.38
CA PRO A 192 20.51 13.06 4.70
C PRO A 192 19.03 12.72 4.81
N ALA A 193 18.66 11.92 5.81
CA ALA A 193 17.31 11.41 5.98
C ALA A 193 16.24 12.53 5.97
N GLN A 194 16.50 13.63 6.67
CA GLN A 194 15.60 14.78 6.71
C GLN A 194 15.33 15.38 5.32
N GLN A 195 16.35 15.44 4.44
CA GLN A 195 16.19 15.97 3.09
C GLN A 195 15.28 15.08 2.23
N VAL A 196 15.49 13.76 2.27
CA VAL A 196 14.63 12.80 1.55
C VAL A 196 13.19 12.85 2.06
N ARG A 197 13.01 12.98 3.37
CA ARG A 197 11.67 13.11 3.97
C ARG A 197 11.00 14.43 3.62
N ARG A 198 11.75 15.55 3.60
CA ARG A 198 11.27 16.87 3.18
C ARG A 198 10.82 16.83 1.72
N LEU A 199 11.58 16.20 0.84
CA LEU A 199 11.20 16.02 -0.55
C LEU A 199 9.87 15.27 -0.67
N MET A 200 9.69 14.16 0.04
CA MET A 200 8.40 13.43 0.02
C MET A 200 7.26 14.30 0.54
N PHE A 201 7.52 15.14 1.55
CA PHE A 201 6.54 16.09 2.07
C PHE A 201 6.13 17.12 1.01
N GLU A 202 7.11 17.72 0.32
CA GLU A 202 6.88 18.68 -0.75
C GLU A 202 6.11 18.03 -1.91
N PHE A 203 6.51 16.83 -2.32
CA PHE A 203 5.78 16.05 -3.33
C PHE A 203 4.32 15.81 -2.93
N CYS A 204 4.07 15.28 -1.74
CA CYS A 204 2.70 15.04 -1.23
C CYS A 204 1.87 16.32 -1.13
N ARG A 205 2.47 17.45 -0.70
CA ARG A 205 1.81 18.76 -0.68
C ARG A 205 1.43 19.22 -2.08
N ALA A 206 2.28 18.98 -3.07
CA ALA A 206 2.05 19.38 -4.45
C ALA A 206 0.91 18.59 -5.11
N ILE A 207 0.90 17.26 -4.97
CA ILE A 207 -0.12 16.39 -5.58
C ILE A 207 -1.45 16.35 -4.80
N ARG A 208 -1.47 16.81 -3.55
CA ARG A 208 -2.64 16.79 -2.66
C ARG A 208 -2.76 18.07 -1.82
N PRO A 209 -3.02 19.23 -2.45
CA PRO A 209 -3.04 20.53 -1.78
C PRO A 209 -4.07 20.64 -0.65
N ASP A 210 -5.23 20.03 -0.84
CA ASP A 210 -6.39 20.11 0.07
C ASP A 210 -6.38 19.04 1.17
N SER A 211 -5.36 18.17 1.17
CA SER A 211 -5.20 17.16 2.22
C SER A 211 -4.54 17.78 3.46
N ALA A 212 -5.02 17.38 4.64
CA ALA A 212 -4.24 17.52 5.85
C ALA A 212 -2.98 16.67 5.70
N ILE A 213 -1.81 17.28 5.88
CA ILE A 213 -0.52 16.58 5.83
C ILE A 213 0.10 16.60 7.22
N SER A 214 0.52 15.43 7.69
CA SER A 214 1.30 15.29 8.90
C SER A 214 2.50 14.38 8.64
N THR A 215 3.50 14.41 9.52
CA THR A 215 4.73 13.64 9.34
C THR A 215 4.97 12.75 10.57
N PRO A 216 4.19 11.65 10.74
CA PRO A 216 4.40 10.73 11.84
C PRO A 216 5.57 9.78 11.57
N GLY A 217 6.61 9.80 12.41
CA GLY A 217 7.78 8.92 12.25
C GLY A 217 8.42 9.05 10.86
N PRO A 218 8.66 7.97 10.10
CA PRO A 218 9.26 8.07 8.77
C PRO A 218 8.30 8.49 7.66
N ALA A 219 6.99 8.55 7.94
CA ALA A 219 5.96 8.75 6.92
C ALA A 219 5.65 10.23 6.68
N VAL A 220 5.14 10.50 5.49
CA VAL A 220 4.32 11.66 5.17
C VAL A 220 2.89 11.17 5.01
N ASN A 221 2.05 11.46 6.00
CA ASN A 221 0.65 11.09 6.00
C ASN A 221 -0.17 12.14 5.24
N THR A 222 -1.03 11.69 4.33
CA THR A 222 -1.98 12.55 3.61
C THR A 222 -3.41 12.12 3.89
N GLN A 223 -4.24 13.03 4.39
CA GLN A 223 -5.63 12.75 4.73
C GLN A 223 -6.59 13.77 4.11
N ARG A 224 -7.55 13.29 3.33
CA ARG A 224 -8.65 14.10 2.80
C ARG A 224 -9.88 14.07 3.71
N PRO A 225 -10.78 15.06 3.65
CA PRO A 225 -12.03 15.05 4.40
C PRO A 225 -12.89 13.78 4.18
N GLU A 226 -12.84 13.23 2.96
CA GLU A 226 -13.50 11.98 2.57
C GLU A 226 -12.77 10.70 3.02
N ASP A 227 -11.53 10.80 3.49
CA ASP A 227 -10.79 9.64 3.98
C ASP A 227 -11.31 9.26 5.36
N ASN A 228 -11.98 8.11 5.45
CA ASN A 228 -12.62 7.60 6.65
C ASN A 228 -11.61 7.07 7.70
N HIS A 229 -10.71 7.91 8.19
CA HIS A 229 -9.94 7.79 9.45
C HIS A 229 -8.57 7.08 9.37
N GLY A 230 -7.58 7.72 8.72
CA GLY A 230 -6.17 7.34 8.83
C GLY A 230 -5.24 8.04 7.83
N GLY A 231 -5.76 8.34 6.63
CA GLY A 231 -4.96 8.88 5.53
C GLY A 231 -4.11 7.80 4.84
N LYS A 232 -3.21 8.25 3.95
CA LYS A 232 -2.20 7.39 3.30
C LYS A 232 -0.81 7.82 3.75
N ASP A 233 -0.04 6.86 4.25
CA ASP A 233 1.35 7.04 4.65
C ASP A 233 2.27 6.81 3.46
N HIS A 234 2.95 7.87 3.01
CA HIS A 234 3.99 7.80 1.99
C HIS A 234 5.34 7.72 2.69
N VAL A 235 6.01 6.58 2.54
CA VAL A 235 7.26 6.26 3.25
C VAL A 235 8.38 6.10 2.22
N PRO A 236 9.23 7.11 2.01
CA PRO A 236 10.44 6.93 1.21
C PRO A 236 11.37 5.95 1.91
N CYS A 237 12.04 5.10 1.14
CA CYS A 237 12.94 4.09 1.69
C CYS A 237 14.07 3.74 0.71
N LEU A 238 15.19 3.25 1.25
CA LEU A 238 16.32 2.71 0.49
C LEU A 238 16.51 1.24 0.86
N ARG A 239 16.83 0.39 -0.10
CA ARG A 239 17.20 -1.01 0.21
C ARG A 239 18.67 -1.07 0.61
N LEU A 240 18.93 -1.54 1.83
CA LEU A 240 20.25 -1.96 2.29
C LEU A 240 20.40 -3.46 1.94
N PRO A 241 21.27 -3.85 0.98
CA PRO A 241 21.37 -5.22 0.48
C PRO A 241 22.16 -6.15 1.42
N VAL A 242 22.06 -5.92 2.73
CA VAL A 242 22.61 -6.78 3.76
C VAL A 242 21.60 -6.90 4.89
N TRP A 243 21.48 -8.10 5.45
CA TRP A 243 20.66 -8.35 6.62
C TRP A 243 21.51 -8.20 7.89
N PRO A 244 21.30 -7.17 8.72
CA PRO A 244 22.04 -7.02 9.96
C PRO A 244 21.72 -8.17 10.93
N GLY A 245 22.73 -8.72 11.60
CA GLY A 245 22.53 -9.87 12.48
C GLY A 245 22.10 -11.15 11.74
N ARG A 246 22.45 -11.32 10.46
CA ARG A 246 22.10 -12.49 9.62
C ARG A 246 22.33 -13.81 10.34
N GLU A 247 23.52 -14.02 10.87
CA GLU A 247 23.89 -15.27 11.53
C GLU A 247 23.02 -15.53 12.76
N ALA A 248 22.80 -14.51 13.59
CA ALA A 248 21.92 -14.61 14.76
C ALA A 248 20.48 -14.93 14.37
N PHE A 249 19.93 -14.29 13.34
CA PHE A 249 18.57 -14.57 12.88
C PHE A 249 18.43 -15.99 12.29
N LEU A 250 19.40 -16.44 11.51
CA LEU A 250 19.35 -17.77 10.89
C LEU A 250 19.60 -18.91 11.89
N SER A 251 20.50 -18.72 12.84
CA SER A 251 20.97 -19.77 13.77
C SER A 251 20.22 -19.82 15.11
N ARG A 252 19.44 -18.79 15.47
CA ARG A 252 18.75 -18.78 16.78
C ARG A 252 17.87 -20.00 16.96
N ARG A 253 17.82 -20.50 18.20
CA ARG A 253 16.97 -21.63 18.60
C ARG A 253 15.50 -21.32 18.35
N ARG A 254 14.76 -22.29 17.81
CA ARG A 254 13.33 -22.20 17.55
C ARG A 254 12.63 -23.47 18.03
N VAL A 255 11.44 -23.33 18.60
CA VAL A 255 10.59 -24.48 18.95
C VAL A 255 9.83 -24.95 17.72
N HIS A 256 9.38 -24.01 16.90
CA HIS A 256 8.72 -24.24 15.62
C HIS A 256 9.51 -23.59 14.47
N GLU A 257 9.50 -24.22 13.29
CA GLU A 257 10.03 -23.67 12.04
C GLU A 257 9.19 -22.47 11.57
N PHE A 258 9.33 -21.33 12.26
CA PHE A 258 8.65 -20.08 11.95
C PHE A 258 9.60 -18.87 12.01
N PRO A 259 9.65 -18.01 10.97
CA PRO A 259 9.20 -18.31 9.61
C PRO A 259 9.94 -19.54 9.06
N SER A 260 9.44 -20.13 7.98
CA SER A 260 10.08 -21.29 7.34
C SER A 260 11.55 -21.02 7.01
N ALA A 261 12.40 -22.04 7.00
CA ALA A 261 13.82 -21.89 6.65
C ALA A 261 14.02 -21.19 5.28
N ALA A 262 13.21 -21.56 4.28
CA ALA A 262 13.22 -20.93 2.96
C ALA A 262 12.91 -19.43 3.02
N ALA A 263 11.87 -19.04 3.77
CA ALA A 263 11.54 -17.63 3.96
C ALA A 263 12.65 -16.88 4.69
N ARG A 264 13.24 -17.47 5.74
CA ARG A 264 14.36 -16.83 6.48
C ARG A 264 15.56 -16.57 5.57
N GLN A 265 15.94 -17.53 4.73
CA GLN A 265 17.04 -17.37 3.77
C GLN A 265 16.76 -16.28 2.74
N GLU A 266 15.56 -16.28 2.16
CA GLU A 266 15.13 -15.30 1.17
C GLU A 266 15.10 -13.88 1.76
N LEU A 267 14.55 -13.72 2.97
CA LEU A 267 14.56 -12.44 3.69
C LEU A 267 15.99 -11.92 3.91
N CYS A 268 16.89 -12.80 4.38
CA CYS A 268 18.28 -12.42 4.57
C CYS A 268 19.03 -12.11 3.26
N GLN A 269 18.68 -12.77 2.15
CA GLN A 269 19.25 -12.49 0.82
C GLN A 269 18.77 -11.15 0.25
N PHE A 270 17.53 -10.77 0.52
CA PHE A 270 17.00 -9.47 0.12
C PHE A 270 17.68 -8.30 0.87
N GLY A 271 17.98 -8.50 2.16
CA GLY A 271 18.47 -7.45 3.06
C GLY A 271 17.31 -6.76 3.79
N VAL A 272 17.49 -5.48 4.11
CA VAL A 272 16.50 -4.68 4.86
C VAL A 272 16.22 -3.37 4.15
N HIS A 273 15.06 -2.77 4.42
CA HIS A 273 14.82 -1.39 4.02
C HIS A 273 15.34 -0.45 5.10
N MET A 274 15.62 0.79 4.70
CA MET A 274 15.93 1.90 5.59
C MET A 274 14.93 3.02 5.32
N VAL A 275 14.43 3.65 6.37
CA VAL A 275 13.44 4.73 6.28
C VAL A 275 13.97 6.00 6.96
N PRO A 276 13.68 7.21 6.44
CA PRO A 276 14.32 8.43 6.90
C PRO A 276 13.65 8.96 8.16
N THR A 277 14.10 8.47 9.31
CA THR A 277 13.74 8.97 10.62
C THR A 277 14.93 8.73 11.54
N GLY A 278 15.45 9.80 12.13
CA GLY A 278 16.51 9.68 13.11
C GLY A 278 16.01 9.28 14.49
N ARG A 279 16.97 8.97 15.35
CA ARG A 279 16.74 8.79 16.78
C ARG A 279 16.60 10.16 17.43
N GLU A 280 15.46 10.39 18.07
CA GLU A 280 15.18 11.61 18.82
C GLU A 280 16.29 11.90 19.84
N GLY A 281 16.85 13.11 19.77
CA GLY A 281 17.91 13.58 20.66
C GLY A 281 19.31 13.09 20.30
N SER A 282 19.49 12.38 19.18
CA SER A 282 20.81 12.02 18.67
C SER A 282 21.51 13.24 18.05
N ALA A 283 22.84 13.31 18.20
CA ALA A 283 23.64 14.34 17.53
C ALA A 283 23.55 14.26 15.99
N THR A 284 23.22 13.08 15.45
CA THR A 284 23.08 12.82 14.02
C THR A 284 21.63 12.63 13.58
N GLU A 285 20.65 13.02 14.40
CA GLU A 285 19.21 12.76 14.16
C GLU A 285 18.74 13.13 12.75
N LEU A 286 19.20 14.26 12.19
CA LEU A 286 18.76 14.73 10.87
C LEU A 286 19.31 13.90 9.69
N TYR A 287 20.38 13.14 9.93
CA TYR A 287 21.10 12.35 8.92
C TYR A 287 20.81 10.85 9.03
N GLU A 288 20.21 10.43 10.15
CA GLU A 288 20.01 9.03 10.48
C GLU A 288 18.84 8.38 9.74
N TRP A 289 19.09 7.17 9.27
CA TRP A 289 18.12 6.27 8.69
C TRP A 289 17.82 5.14 9.67
N ARG A 290 16.54 4.85 9.88
CA ARG A 290 16.11 3.71 10.72
C ARG A 290 15.94 2.48 9.85
N LEU A 291 16.44 1.34 10.32
CA LEU A 291 16.15 0.06 9.70
C LEU A 291 14.65 -0.28 9.75
N SER A 292 14.15 -0.86 8.67
CA SER A 292 12.76 -1.24 8.50
C SER A 292 12.65 -2.67 8.00
N PHE A 293 11.85 -3.46 8.73
CA PHE A 293 11.58 -4.86 8.44
C PHE A 293 10.16 -5.06 7.87
N SER A 294 9.51 -4.01 7.39
CA SER A 294 8.13 -4.05 6.88
C SER A 294 7.87 -5.17 5.86
N ARG A 295 8.78 -5.38 4.89
CA ARG A 295 8.67 -6.51 3.96
C ARG A 295 8.72 -7.86 4.68
N ALA A 296 9.64 -8.01 5.63
CA ALA A 296 9.80 -9.24 6.40
C ALA A 296 8.59 -9.52 7.30
N GLU A 297 7.95 -8.46 7.83
CA GLU A 297 6.69 -8.54 8.56
C GLU A 297 5.56 -9.08 7.69
N VAL A 298 5.40 -8.53 6.47
CA VAL A 298 4.41 -9.04 5.51
C VAL A 298 4.61 -10.53 5.27
N VAL A 299 5.84 -10.96 4.94
CA VAL A 299 6.16 -12.38 4.68
C VAL A 299 5.89 -13.26 5.89
N ALA A 300 6.30 -12.84 7.09
CA ALA A 300 6.13 -13.63 8.30
C ALA A 300 4.66 -13.74 8.75
N ILE A 301 3.89 -12.66 8.63
CA ILE A 301 2.48 -12.63 9.05
C ILE A 301 1.61 -13.51 8.15
N HIS A 302 1.90 -13.56 6.85
CA HIS A 302 1.20 -14.47 5.92
C HIS A 302 1.45 -15.96 6.23
N GLN A 303 2.51 -16.29 6.99
CA GLN A 303 2.79 -17.66 7.46
C GLN A 303 2.16 -18.00 8.81
N LEU A 304 1.50 -17.05 9.48
CA LEU A 304 0.77 -17.36 10.71
C LEU A 304 -0.41 -18.29 10.43
N THR A 305 -0.85 -19.05 11.42
CA THR A 305 -2.09 -19.83 11.30
C THR A 305 -3.33 -18.93 11.37
N ALA A 306 -4.49 -19.43 10.96
CA ALA A 306 -5.75 -18.70 11.11
C ALA A 306 -6.00 -18.30 12.57
N THR A 307 -5.80 -19.20 13.53
CA THR A 307 -5.96 -18.88 14.96
C THR A 307 -5.03 -17.74 15.40
N GLN A 308 -3.77 -17.77 14.99
CA GLN A 308 -2.80 -16.73 15.35
C GLN A 308 -3.17 -15.36 14.74
N ARG A 309 -3.61 -15.30 13.48
CA ARG A 309 -4.10 -14.06 12.87
C ARG A 309 -5.36 -13.54 13.55
N ALA A 310 -6.31 -14.43 13.86
CA ALA A 310 -7.53 -14.09 14.60
C ALA A 310 -7.20 -13.50 15.98
N VAL A 311 -6.18 -14.02 16.68
CA VAL A 311 -5.70 -13.48 17.96
C VAL A 311 -5.16 -12.05 17.78
N VAL A 312 -4.30 -11.80 16.80
CA VAL A 312 -3.75 -10.44 16.57
C VAL A 312 -4.86 -9.45 16.24
N LYS A 313 -5.76 -9.82 15.32
CA LYS A 313 -6.94 -9.01 14.98
C LYS A 313 -7.80 -8.74 16.21
N SER A 314 -7.99 -9.73 17.08
CA SER A 314 -8.76 -9.59 18.31
C SER A 314 -8.17 -8.52 19.24
N VAL A 315 -6.86 -8.55 19.50
CA VAL A 315 -6.21 -7.52 20.33
C VAL A 315 -6.34 -6.13 19.70
N LYS A 316 -6.18 -6.02 18.37
CA LYS A 316 -6.36 -4.75 17.67
C LYS A 316 -7.80 -4.24 17.76
N ARG A 317 -8.79 -5.09 17.53
CA ARG A 317 -10.22 -4.77 17.68
C ARG A 317 -10.56 -4.31 19.10
N MET A 318 -10.01 -4.97 20.12
CA MET A 318 -10.16 -4.53 21.51
C MET A 318 -9.67 -3.09 21.71
N LYS A 319 -8.56 -2.68 21.08
CA LYS A 319 -8.10 -1.27 21.10
C LYS A 319 -9.11 -0.35 20.43
N SER A 320 -9.63 -0.73 19.26
CA SER A 320 -10.61 0.08 18.53
C SER A 320 -11.88 0.29 19.34
N TYR A 321 -12.39 -0.75 20.02
CA TYR A 321 -13.53 -0.62 20.93
C TYR A 321 -13.24 0.23 22.17
N MET A 322 -12.00 0.20 22.68
CA MET A 322 -11.59 1.11 23.75
C MET A 322 -11.56 2.57 23.27
N LYS A 323 -11.04 2.83 22.05
CA LYS A 323 -11.07 4.15 21.40
C LYS A 323 -12.48 4.67 21.19
N GLU A 324 -13.35 3.84 20.62
CA GLU A 324 -14.77 4.14 20.48
C GLU A 324 -15.46 4.34 21.81
N GLY A 325 -14.91 3.80 22.89
CA GLY A 325 -15.26 3.97 24.31
C GLY A 325 -14.79 5.29 24.94
N GLY A 326 -13.96 6.07 24.24
CA GLY A 326 -13.38 7.34 24.72
C GLY A 326 -12.00 7.16 25.37
N ALA A 327 -11.42 5.97 25.36
CA ALA A 327 -10.07 5.74 25.85
C ALA A 327 -9.02 6.02 24.78
N THR A 328 -7.78 6.33 25.19
CA THR A 328 -6.62 6.50 24.30
C THR A 328 -5.61 5.38 24.56
N PRO A 329 -5.83 4.15 24.04
CA PRO A 329 -4.96 3.02 24.32
C PRO A 329 -3.55 3.27 23.75
N SER A 330 -2.54 3.28 24.62
CA SER A 330 -1.15 3.60 24.25
C SER A 330 -0.40 2.43 23.60
N LEU A 331 -0.91 1.20 23.73
CA LEU A 331 -0.28 0.01 23.17
C LEU A 331 -0.29 0.04 21.63
N LYS A 332 0.87 0.20 20.98
CA LYS A 332 0.99 0.25 19.51
C LYS A 332 0.79 -1.12 18.86
N SER A 333 0.27 -1.14 17.62
CA SER A 333 0.04 -2.40 16.87
C SER A 333 1.34 -3.15 16.57
N TYR A 334 2.44 -2.43 16.40
CA TYR A 334 3.77 -2.99 16.18
C TYR A 334 4.24 -3.92 17.31
N TYR A 335 3.98 -3.56 18.58
CA TYR A 335 4.31 -4.42 19.72
C TYR A 335 3.47 -5.69 19.74
N ILE A 336 2.19 -5.60 19.37
CA ILE A 336 1.28 -6.77 19.26
C ILE A 336 1.80 -7.75 18.19
N LYS A 337 2.18 -7.23 17.01
CA LYS A 337 2.76 -8.07 15.95
C LYS A 337 4.07 -8.71 16.41
N THR A 338 4.97 -7.93 17.02
CA THR A 338 6.25 -8.44 17.54
C THR A 338 6.03 -9.58 18.54
N ALA A 339 5.09 -9.43 19.48
CA ALA A 339 4.72 -10.48 20.42
C ALA A 339 4.24 -11.75 19.71
N MET A 340 3.35 -11.59 18.73
CA MET A 340 2.85 -12.72 17.94
C MET A 340 3.98 -13.45 17.20
N LEU A 341 4.92 -12.73 16.58
CA LEU A 341 6.03 -13.36 15.85
C LEU A 341 6.93 -14.19 16.78
N TRP A 342 7.30 -13.66 17.95
CA TRP A 342 8.04 -14.41 18.96
C TRP A 342 7.25 -15.63 19.46
N LEU A 343 5.98 -15.43 19.82
CA LEU A 343 5.13 -16.52 20.30
C LEU A 343 4.87 -17.60 19.24
N ALA A 344 4.80 -17.26 17.95
CA ALA A 344 4.68 -18.22 16.86
C ALA A 344 5.94 -19.08 16.68
N GLN A 345 7.12 -18.52 16.97
CA GLN A 345 8.39 -19.26 16.93
C GLN A 345 8.55 -20.18 18.15
N ASP A 346 8.15 -19.69 19.32
CA ASP A 346 8.48 -20.32 20.60
C ASP A 346 7.37 -21.25 21.11
N ARG A 347 6.19 -21.26 20.45
CA ARG A 347 5.08 -22.16 20.76
C ARG A 347 4.67 -23.01 19.56
N PRO A 348 4.41 -24.31 19.76
CA PRO A 348 3.81 -25.17 18.74
C PRO A 348 2.46 -24.61 18.24
N ALA A 349 2.17 -24.78 16.95
CA ALA A 349 0.95 -24.26 16.32
C ALA A 349 -0.35 -24.88 16.91
N ASP A 350 -0.29 -26.15 17.31
CA ASP A 350 -1.36 -26.91 17.96
C ASP A 350 -1.61 -26.48 19.42
N SER A 351 -0.66 -25.79 20.06
CA SER A 351 -0.84 -25.23 21.41
C SER A 351 -1.80 -24.02 21.46
N TRP A 352 -2.19 -23.47 20.31
CA TRP A 352 -3.14 -22.36 20.20
C TRP A 352 -4.58 -22.86 20.30
N THR A 353 -5.06 -23.06 21.53
CA THR A 353 -6.36 -23.67 21.85
C THR A 353 -7.58 -22.79 21.56
N GLY A 354 -7.38 -21.50 21.27
CA GLY A 354 -8.46 -20.55 20.99
C GLY A 354 -7.99 -19.11 20.95
N VAL A 355 -8.88 -18.23 20.50
CA VAL A 355 -8.62 -16.80 20.35
C VAL A 355 -8.52 -16.11 21.71
N VAL A 356 -9.40 -16.45 22.66
CA VAL A 356 -9.40 -15.85 24.00
C VAL A 356 -8.10 -16.14 24.75
N ASP A 357 -7.61 -17.39 24.73
CA ASP A 357 -6.34 -17.76 25.37
C ASP A 357 -5.13 -17.21 24.64
N GLY A 358 -5.19 -17.13 23.30
CA GLY A 358 -4.16 -16.47 22.52
C GLY A 358 -4.05 -14.98 22.85
N VAL A 359 -5.18 -14.28 23.02
CA VAL A 359 -5.22 -12.88 23.47
C VAL A 359 -4.58 -12.74 24.84
N ALA A 360 -4.95 -13.59 25.80
CA ALA A 360 -4.35 -13.60 27.13
C ALA A 360 -2.82 -13.80 27.04
N THR A 361 -2.38 -14.77 26.23
CA THR A 361 -0.96 -15.06 26.00
C THR A 361 -0.21 -13.83 25.47
N ILE A 362 -0.71 -13.16 24.43
CA ILE A 362 -0.07 -11.96 23.88
C ILE A 362 0.02 -10.87 24.95
N LEU A 363 -1.06 -10.63 25.69
CA LEU A 363 -1.12 -9.58 26.71
C LEU A 363 -0.22 -9.91 27.91
N ASP A 364 -0.05 -11.17 28.28
CA ASP A 364 0.89 -11.62 29.31
C ASP A 364 2.34 -11.44 28.87
N TRP A 365 2.67 -11.88 27.65
CA TRP A 365 4.01 -11.74 27.10
C TRP A 365 4.42 -10.26 26.98
N LEU A 366 3.52 -9.41 26.47
CA LEU A 366 3.74 -7.97 26.39
C LEU A 366 3.91 -7.33 27.77
N GLN A 367 3.06 -7.70 28.74
CA GLN A 367 3.18 -7.19 30.10
C GLN A 367 4.54 -7.53 30.70
N GLN A 368 5.02 -8.76 30.54
CA GLN A 368 6.32 -9.21 31.05
C GLN A 368 7.46 -8.37 30.48
N HIS A 369 7.48 -8.17 29.16
CA HIS A 369 8.53 -7.41 28.46
C HIS A 369 8.49 -5.91 28.78
N ILE A 370 7.29 -5.33 28.87
CA ILE A 370 7.13 -3.92 29.26
C ILE A 370 7.54 -3.69 30.72
N VAL A 371 7.26 -4.63 31.63
CA VAL A 371 7.71 -4.56 33.03
C VAL A 371 9.23 -4.72 33.13
N ALA A 372 9.81 -5.67 32.39
CA ALA A 372 11.26 -5.83 32.31
C ALA A 372 11.94 -4.63 31.65
N GLY A 373 11.18 -3.83 30.90
CA GLY A 373 11.65 -2.62 30.26
C GLY A 373 12.39 -2.86 28.95
N SER A 374 12.32 -4.07 28.40
CA SER A 374 12.99 -4.48 27.17
C SER A 374 12.08 -5.35 26.30
N LEU A 375 12.05 -5.06 25.00
CA LEU A 375 11.26 -5.77 24.01
C LEU A 375 12.09 -5.97 22.72
N PRO A 376 12.70 -7.14 22.52
CA PRO A 376 13.57 -7.36 21.36
C PRO A 376 12.77 -7.40 20.05
N CYS A 377 13.28 -6.72 19.02
CA CYS A 377 12.76 -6.83 17.67
C CYS A 377 12.86 -8.28 17.18
N PHE A 378 11.79 -8.78 16.56
CA PHE A 378 11.77 -10.18 16.09
C PHE A 378 12.80 -10.47 14.99
N PHE A 379 13.17 -9.49 14.17
CA PHE A 379 14.05 -9.70 13.01
C PHE A 379 15.54 -9.48 13.34
N TRP A 380 15.83 -8.65 14.34
CA TRP A 380 17.17 -8.46 14.89
C TRP A 380 17.10 -8.14 16.38
N ALA A 381 17.42 -9.13 17.23
CA ALA A 381 17.16 -9.07 18.67
C ALA A 381 17.97 -8.00 19.43
N ASP A 382 19.07 -7.50 18.85
CA ASP A 382 19.86 -6.42 19.44
C ASP A 382 19.12 -5.08 19.41
N ILE A 383 18.10 -4.95 18.55
CA ILE A 383 17.21 -3.80 18.56
C ILE A 383 16.17 -3.99 19.68
N ASP A 384 16.28 -3.18 20.73
CA ASP A 384 15.24 -3.04 21.76
C ASP A 384 14.20 -1.99 21.36
N LEU A 385 12.96 -2.43 21.16
CA LEU A 385 11.83 -1.60 20.76
C LEU A 385 11.33 -0.67 21.88
N LEU A 386 11.73 -0.92 23.14
CA LEU A 386 11.42 -0.05 24.28
C LEU A 386 12.54 0.92 24.63
N SER A 387 13.66 0.90 23.90
CA SER A 387 14.84 1.74 24.18
C SER A 387 14.55 3.24 24.24
N LEU A 388 13.58 3.72 23.46
CA LEU A 388 13.16 5.13 23.42
C LEU A 388 11.81 5.39 24.11
N VAL A 389 11.22 4.37 24.75
CA VAL A 389 9.91 4.49 25.39
C VAL A 389 10.09 4.92 26.83
N THR A 390 9.49 6.05 27.20
CA THR A 390 9.59 6.63 28.54
C THR A 390 8.95 5.73 29.61
N ILE A 391 9.32 5.96 30.87
CA ILE A 391 8.71 5.26 32.00
C ILE A 391 7.19 5.50 32.05
N GLU A 392 6.75 6.71 31.76
CA GLU A 392 5.35 7.13 31.75
C GLU A 392 4.56 6.43 30.64
N GLU A 393 5.10 6.39 29.42
CA GLU A 393 4.48 5.63 28.32
C GLU A 393 4.39 4.14 28.65
N ARG A 394 5.43 3.55 29.27
CA ARG A 394 5.39 2.16 29.73
C ARG A 394 4.28 1.93 30.77
N LYS A 395 4.13 2.83 31.74
CA LYS A 395 3.02 2.77 32.72
C LYS A 395 1.67 2.84 32.02
N ASP A 396 1.51 3.68 31.01
CA ASP A 396 0.25 3.80 30.28
C ASP A 396 -0.04 2.56 29.42
N MET A 397 1.00 1.94 28.84
CA MET A 397 0.85 0.65 28.16
C MET A 397 0.39 -0.44 29.13
N LEU A 398 0.97 -0.50 30.34
CA LEU A 398 0.57 -1.45 31.37
C LEU A 398 -0.87 -1.22 31.84
N LYS A 399 -1.31 0.04 32.01
CA LYS A 399 -2.71 0.38 32.29
C LYS A 399 -3.63 -0.10 31.16
N THR A 400 -3.24 0.14 29.91
CA THR A 400 -4.00 -0.32 28.73
C THR A 400 -4.14 -1.85 28.76
N ILE A 401 -3.04 -2.59 28.97
CA ILE A 401 -3.04 -4.06 29.05
C ILE A 401 -3.91 -4.54 30.21
N ALA A 402 -3.82 -3.92 31.40
CA ALA A 402 -4.63 -4.29 32.56
C ALA A 402 -6.14 -4.13 32.28
N VAL A 403 -6.54 -3.04 31.61
CA VAL A 403 -7.94 -2.83 31.20
C VAL A 403 -8.37 -3.87 30.17
N MET A 404 -7.52 -4.16 29.18
CA MET A 404 -7.79 -5.19 28.17
C MET A 404 -7.99 -6.56 28.81
N LYS A 405 -7.11 -6.98 29.73
CA LYS A 405 -7.24 -8.24 30.48
C LYS A 405 -8.53 -8.28 31.29
N ARG A 406 -8.83 -7.22 32.06
CA ARG A 406 -10.05 -7.15 32.88
C ARG A 406 -11.33 -7.21 32.04
N ARG A 407 -11.31 -6.70 30.80
CA ARG A 407 -12.49 -6.57 29.93
C ARG A 407 -12.44 -7.48 28.70
N THR A 408 -11.57 -8.49 28.67
CA THR A 408 -11.33 -9.32 27.46
C THR A 408 -12.64 -9.88 26.90
N THR A 409 -13.42 -10.60 27.70
CA THR A 409 -14.69 -11.21 27.26
C THR A 409 -15.67 -10.17 26.74
N ALA A 410 -15.80 -9.01 27.40
CA ALA A 410 -16.75 -7.98 27.00
C ALA A 410 -16.35 -7.27 25.70
N LEU A 411 -15.05 -7.01 25.52
CA LEU A 411 -14.52 -6.37 24.31
C LEU A 411 -14.58 -7.32 23.09
N LEU A 412 -14.26 -8.59 23.27
CA LEU A 412 -14.38 -9.59 22.21
C LEU A 412 -15.85 -9.93 21.89
N MET A 413 -16.73 -9.93 22.89
CA MET A 413 -18.16 -10.08 22.62
C MET A 413 -18.76 -8.88 21.89
N ALA A 414 -18.22 -7.67 22.11
CA ALA A 414 -18.58 -6.48 21.33
C ALA A 414 -18.22 -6.64 19.85
N TRP A 415 -17.09 -7.28 19.57
CA TRP A 415 -16.71 -7.66 18.22
C TRP A 415 -17.71 -8.64 17.59
N CYS A 416 -18.01 -9.76 18.26
CA CYS A 416 -18.98 -10.73 17.76
C CYS A 416 -20.36 -10.09 17.49
N ALA A 417 -20.80 -9.17 18.36
CA ALA A 417 -22.08 -8.48 18.22
C ALA A 417 -22.16 -7.53 17.02
N ASP A 418 -21.03 -6.97 16.58
CA ASP A 418 -20.97 -6.08 15.42
C ASP A 418 -20.83 -6.85 14.11
N GLU A 419 -20.07 -7.95 14.12
CA GLU A 419 -19.79 -8.72 12.91
C GLU A 419 -20.93 -9.67 12.53
N PHE A 420 -21.60 -10.26 13.52
CA PHE A 420 -22.61 -11.29 13.31
C PHE A 420 -23.97 -10.80 13.80
N TYR A 421 -24.85 -10.42 12.87
CA TYR A 421 -26.21 -10.02 13.21
C TYR A 421 -27.01 -11.17 13.82
N GLU A 422 -26.72 -12.39 13.36
CA GLU A 422 -27.38 -13.65 13.70
C GLU A 422 -27.20 -14.04 15.18
N VAL A 423 -26.23 -13.45 15.91
CA VAL A 423 -26.07 -13.69 17.36
C VAL A 423 -27.31 -13.31 18.17
N ARG A 424 -28.22 -12.52 17.59
CA ARG A 424 -29.54 -12.24 18.17
C ARG A 424 -30.37 -13.51 18.42
N LEU A 425 -30.13 -14.59 17.70
CA LEU A 425 -30.77 -15.89 17.94
C LEU A 425 -30.50 -16.42 19.36
N LEU A 426 -29.38 -16.05 19.99
CA LEU A 426 -29.08 -16.40 21.39
C LEU A 426 -30.04 -15.75 22.39
N PHE A 427 -30.65 -14.61 22.03
CA PHE A 427 -31.51 -13.86 22.94
C PHE A 427 -32.86 -14.52 23.20
N GLU A 428 -33.26 -15.36 22.25
CA GLU A 428 -34.63 -15.86 22.11
C GLU A 428 -34.75 -17.29 22.62
N GLU A 429 -33.63 -17.87 23.05
CA GLU A 429 -33.49 -19.22 23.58
C GLU A 429 -33.57 -19.23 25.11
N GLY A 430 -34.58 -19.91 25.66
CA GLY A 430 -34.79 -19.99 27.11
C GLY A 430 -35.04 -18.64 27.81
N SER A 431 -34.99 -18.62 29.13
CA SER A 431 -35.24 -17.40 29.93
C SER A 431 -34.24 -16.28 29.61
N VAL A 432 -34.71 -15.04 29.46
CA VAL A 432 -33.91 -13.85 29.06
C VAL A 432 -32.68 -13.62 29.95
N TRP A 433 -32.73 -14.07 31.22
CA TRP A 433 -31.73 -13.76 32.23
C TRP A 433 -31.00 -14.98 32.80
N ARG A 434 -30.87 -16.06 32.02
CA ARG A 434 -30.09 -17.25 32.44
C ARG A 434 -29.11 -17.72 31.34
N PRO A 435 -27.93 -18.23 31.72
CA PRO A 435 -27.01 -18.86 30.79
C PRO A 435 -27.61 -20.11 30.14
N LEU A 436 -27.26 -20.34 28.88
CA LEU A 436 -27.61 -21.56 28.16
C LEU A 436 -26.71 -22.73 28.62
N PRO A 437 -27.27 -23.94 28.76
CA PRO A 437 -26.47 -25.15 28.97
C PRO A 437 -25.45 -25.35 27.82
N PRO A 438 -24.27 -25.96 28.06
CA PRO A 438 -23.20 -26.07 27.06
C PRO A 438 -23.65 -26.67 25.73
N ARG A 439 -24.42 -27.76 25.77
CA ARG A 439 -24.98 -28.40 24.57
C ARG A 439 -25.90 -27.46 23.80
N ARG A 440 -26.79 -26.73 24.49
CA ARG A 440 -27.71 -25.78 23.86
C ARG A 440 -26.96 -24.59 23.25
N LEU A 441 -25.94 -24.07 23.93
CA LEU A 441 -25.10 -23.01 23.40
C LEU A 441 -24.42 -23.44 22.09
N ARG A 442 -23.80 -24.62 22.04
CA ARG A 442 -23.21 -25.19 20.82
C ARG A 442 -24.23 -25.28 19.69
N LEU A 443 -25.43 -25.77 19.98
CA LEU A 443 -26.51 -25.93 19.01
C LEU A 443 -26.96 -24.58 18.43
N VAL A 444 -27.09 -23.54 19.26
CA VAL A 444 -27.43 -22.19 18.80
C VAL A 444 -26.28 -21.56 17.99
N LEU A 445 -25.03 -21.71 18.42
CA LEU A 445 -23.87 -21.23 17.65
C LEU A 445 -23.76 -21.91 16.28
N THR A 446 -24.08 -23.20 16.22
CA THR A 446 -24.16 -23.95 14.96
C THR A 446 -25.19 -23.32 14.03
N ARG A 447 -26.40 -23.05 14.54
CA ARG A 447 -27.48 -22.39 13.78
C ARG A 447 -27.11 -20.98 13.33
N VAL A 448 -26.47 -20.19 14.20
CA VAL A 448 -25.94 -18.85 13.86
C VAL A 448 -25.01 -18.92 12.65
N LEU A 449 -24.07 -19.88 12.64
CA LEU A 449 -23.11 -20.06 11.55
C LEU A 449 -23.77 -20.60 10.28
N ILE A 450 -24.76 -21.50 10.37
CA ILE A 450 -25.55 -21.95 9.21
C ILE A 450 -26.32 -20.78 8.61
N CYS A 451 -27.03 -19.99 9.43
CA CYS A 451 -27.78 -18.84 8.95
C CYS A 451 -26.87 -17.86 8.23
N ARG A 452 -25.69 -17.57 8.80
CA ARG A 452 -24.68 -16.75 8.16
C ARG A 452 -24.19 -17.34 6.83
N ALA A 453 -23.96 -18.67 6.79
CA ALA A 453 -23.54 -19.37 5.59
C ALA A 453 -24.56 -19.25 4.44
N VAL A 454 -25.85 -19.39 4.74
CA VAL A 454 -26.93 -19.24 3.76
C VAL A 454 -27.01 -17.80 3.26
N MET A 455 -26.98 -16.82 4.17
CA MET A 455 -27.08 -15.40 3.81
C MET A 455 -25.87 -14.92 2.99
N ASP A 456 -24.65 -15.28 3.37
CA ASP A 456 -23.44 -14.96 2.58
C ASP A 456 -23.45 -15.66 1.22
N GLY A 457 -23.98 -16.89 1.14
CA GLY A 457 -24.19 -17.60 -0.11
C GLY A 457 -25.08 -16.83 -1.08
N VAL A 458 -26.25 -16.37 -0.61
CA VAL A 458 -27.23 -15.60 -1.38
C VAL A 458 -26.72 -14.22 -1.79
N THR A 459 -26.13 -13.51 -0.85
CA THR A 459 -25.67 -12.13 -1.06
C THR A 459 -24.40 -12.07 -1.91
N ARG A 460 -23.59 -13.13 -1.99
CA ARG A 460 -22.34 -13.14 -2.79
C ARG A 460 -22.35 -14.16 -3.92
N ARG A 461 -23.53 -14.55 -4.39
CA ARG A 461 -23.69 -15.48 -5.52
C ARG A 461 -23.07 -14.93 -6.80
N THR A 462 -22.54 -15.82 -7.64
CA THR A 462 -21.79 -15.44 -8.86
C THR A 462 -22.66 -14.90 -9.99
N THR A 463 -23.98 -15.05 -9.86
CA THR A 463 -24.99 -14.56 -10.81
C THR A 463 -25.34 -13.09 -10.63
N LEU A 464 -24.77 -12.40 -9.64
CA LEU A 464 -25.03 -10.98 -9.40
C LEU A 464 -24.42 -10.06 -10.47
N PRO A 465 -25.11 -8.96 -10.83
CA PRO A 465 -24.57 -7.96 -11.77
C PRO A 465 -23.23 -7.36 -11.32
N ASN A 466 -23.00 -7.26 -10.00
CA ASN A 466 -21.77 -6.68 -9.46
C ASN A 466 -20.50 -7.52 -9.74
N TRP A 467 -20.63 -8.80 -10.16
CA TRP A 467 -19.48 -9.61 -10.60
C TRP A 467 -18.88 -9.14 -11.91
N GLN A 468 -19.69 -8.53 -12.80
CA GLN A 468 -19.14 -7.86 -13.97
C GLN A 468 -18.22 -6.71 -13.53
N SER A 469 -18.69 -5.89 -12.58
CA SER A 469 -17.86 -4.82 -12.02
C SER A 469 -16.62 -5.35 -11.30
N TRP A 470 -16.74 -6.45 -10.56
CA TRP A 470 -15.59 -7.15 -9.98
C TRP A 470 -14.58 -7.56 -11.05
N ALA A 471 -15.06 -8.17 -12.16
CA ALA A 471 -14.21 -8.65 -13.24
C ALA A 471 -13.47 -7.49 -13.91
N GLU A 472 -14.17 -6.43 -14.30
CA GLU A 472 -13.61 -5.20 -14.89
C GLU A 472 -12.55 -4.56 -13.98
N ARG A 473 -12.71 -4.67 -12.65
CA ARG A 473 -11.81 -4.04 -11.67
C ARG A 473 -10.66 -4.93 -11.23
N CYS A 474 -10.79 -6.25 -11.23
CA CYS A 474 -9.84 -7.16 -10.58
C CYS A 474 -9.09 -8.06 -11.55
N VAL A 475 -9.72 -8.44 -12.65
CA VAL A 475 -9.11 -9.33 -13.64
C VAL A 475 -7.97 -8.65 -14.38
N PRO A 476 -8.13 -7.44 -14.97
CA PRO A 476 -7.05 -6.83 -15.76
C PRO A 476 -5.74 -6.64 -14.98
N PRO A 477 -5.72 -6.08 -13.75
CA PRO A 477 -4.47 -5.93 -13.01
C PRO A 477 -3.72 -7.25 -12.78
N LEU A 478 -4.42 -8.32 -12.43
CA LEU A 478 -3.81 -9.61 -12.12
C LEU A 478 -3.35 -10.36 -13.38
N LEU A 479 -4.07 -10.21 -14.51
CA LEU A 479 -3.63 -10.75 -15.80
C LEU A 479 -2.38 -10.01 -16.30
N LEU A 480 -2.36 -8.68 -16.21
CA LEU A 480 -1.21 -7.86 -16.60
C LEU A 480 0.06 -8.19 -15.80
N ALA A 481 -0.11 -8.59 -14.54
CA ALA A 481 0.96 -9.06 -13.68
C ALA A 481 1.33 -10.55 -13.88
N SER A 482 0.69 -11.26 -14.81
CA SER A 482 0.85 -12.72 -15.03
C SER A 482 0.52 -13.61 -13.82
N GLU A 483 -0.34 -13.14 -12.91
CA GLU A 483 -0.65 -13.80 -11.63
C GLU A 483 -1.94 -14.66 -11.68
N HIS A 484 -2.04 -15.55 -12.66
CA HIS A 484 -3.23 -16.38 -12.91
C HIS A 484 -3.67 -17.23 -11.70
N GLN A 485 -2.72 -17.82 -10.97
CA GLN A 485 -3.03 -18.63 -9.78
C GLN A 485 -3.58 -17.79 -8.64
N LEU A 486 -3.08 -16.56 -8.46
CA LEU A 486 -3.60 -15.63 -7.45
C LEU A 486 -5.01 -15.16 -7.82
N LEU A 487 -5.28 -14.93 -9.11
CA LEU A 487 -6.61 -14.56 -9.60
C LEU A 487 -7.66 -15.65 -9.30
N GLN A 488 -7.33 -16.93 -9.53
CA GLN A 488 -8.25 -18.04 -9.23
C GLN A 488 -8.60 -18.09 -7.73
N TRP A 489 -7.61 -17.95 -6.87
CA TRP A 489 -7.82 -17.88 -5.42
C TRP A 489 -8.60 -16.64 -5.00
N TYR A 490 -8.29 -15.49 -5.59
CA TYR A 490 -8.99 -14.24 -5.29
C TYR A 490 -10.47 -14.31 -5.67
N TYR A 491 -10.77 -14.83 -6.86
CA TYR A 491 -12.13 -15.11 -7.31
C TYR A 491 -12.83 -16.05 -6.32
N ARG A 492 -12.24 -17.22 -6.07
CA ARG A 492 -12.83 -18.24 -5.18
C ARG A 492 -13.15 -17.68 -3.80
N CYS A 493 -12.19 -17.02 -3.15
CA CYS A 493 -12.37 -16.48 -1.79
C CYS A 493 -13.40 -15.34 -1.70
N ARG A 494 -13.80 -14.74 -2.82
CA ARG A 494 -14.85 -13.72 -2.86
C ARG A 494 -16.25 -14.31 -3.13
N THR A 495 -16.34 -15.56 -3.59
CA THR A 495 -17.63 -16.21 -3.86
C THR A 495 -18.42 -16.54 -2.60
N GLY A 496 -19.75 -16.45 -2.70
CA GLY A 496 -20.67 -16.91 -1.66
C GLY A 496 -20.50 -18.40 -1.33
N ALA A 497 -20.14 -19.23 -2.32
CA ALA A 497 -19.87 -20.66 -2.11
C ALA A 497 -18.69 -20.89 -1.16
N TYR A 498 -17.57 -20.16 -1.32
CA TYR A 498 -16.43 -20.26 -0.42
C TYR A 498 -16.79 -19.79 1.00
N HIS A 499 -17.48 -18.66 1.11
CA HIS A 499 -17.95 -18.16 2.40
C HIS A 499 -18.85 -19.18 3.11
N GLN A 500 -19.82 -19.73 2.39
CA GLN A 500 -20.75 -20.74 2.89
C GLN A 500 -19.99 -21.98 3.37
N GLN A 501 -19.01 -22.49 2.62
CA GLN A 501 -18.18 -23.63 3.03
C GLN A 501 -17.39 -23.35 4.32
N CYS A 502 -16.77 -22.17 4.45
CA CYS A 502 -16.03 -21.79 5.65
C CYS A 502 -16.93 -21.71 6.89
N TYR A 503 -18.12 -21.12 6.76
CA TYR A 503 -19.08 -21.05 7.87
C TYR A 503 -19.67 -22.41 8.23
N LEU A 504 -19.98 -23.26 7.25
CA LEU A 504 -20.47 -24.62 7.51
C LEU A 504 -19.40 -25.51 8.15
N LEU A 505 -18.14 -25.37 7.74
CA LEU A 505 -17.02 -26.04 8.40
C LEU A 505 -16.93 -25.61 9.86
N GLN A 506 -16.98 -24.31 10.13
CA GLN A 506 -16.93 -23.83 11.51
C GLN A 506 -18.18 -24.25 12.32
N ALA A 507 -19.36 -24.27 11.68
CA ALA A 507 -20.58 -24.76 12.30
C ALA A 507 -20.45 -26.24 12.71
N LEU A 508 -19.86 -27.07 11.85
CA LEU A 508 -19.55 -28.47 12.15
C LEU A 508 -18.59 -28.59 13.34
N MET A 509 -17.51 -27.80 13.37
CA MET A 509 -16.53 -27.82 14.47
C MET A 509 -17.11 -27.41 15.84
N VAL A 510 -18.18 -26.61 15.84
CA VAL A 510 -18.85 -26.13 17.05
C VAL A 510 -20.03 -27.01 17.44
N ALA A 511 -20.55 -27.80 16.50
CA ALA A 511 -21.71 -28.63 16.68
C ALA A 511 -21.58 -29.54 17.92
N PRO A 512 -22.71 -29.86 18.57
CA PRO A 512 -22.70 -30.88 19.60
C PRO A 512 -22.20 -32.23 19.05
N GLU A 513 -21.63 -33.05 19.92
CA GLU A 513 -20.95 -34.31 19.55
C GLU A 513 -21.83 -35.28 18.75
N ASP A 514 -23.11 -35.40 19.10
CA ASP A 514 -24.09 -36.21 18.39
C ASP A 514 -24.38 -35.71 16.97
N VAL A 515 -24.38 -34.39 16.76
CA VAL A 515 -24.55 -33.79 15.43
C VAL A 515 -23.28 -33.96 14.60
N PHE A 516 -22.12 -33.74 15.22
CA PHE A 516 -20.82 -33.93 14.57
C PHE A 516 -20.62 -35.39 14.13
N CYS A 517 -20.91 -36.35 15.01
CA CYS A 517 -20.78 -37.79 14.71
C CYS A 517 -21.76 -38.29 13.65
N ALA A 518 -22.86 -37.57 13.40
CA ALA A 518 -23.80 -37.89 12.34
C ALA A 518 -23.27 -37.54 10.93
N VAL A 519 -22.27 -36.66 10.85
CA VAL A 519 -21.65 -36.24 9.59
C VAL A 519 -20.60 -37.26 9.13
N ARG A 520 -20.69 -37.67 7.86
CA ARG A 520 -19.75 -38.60 7.23
C ARG A 520 -18.87 -37.89 6.21
N LEU A 521 -17.56 -37.94 6.44
CA LEU A 521 -16.56 -37.48 5.48
C LEU A 521 -16.29 -38.55 4.43
N THR A 522 -16.29 -38.15 3.17
CA THR A 522 -15.95 -38.98 2.02
C THR A 522 -14.74 -38.36 1.35
N ALA A 523 -13.68 -39.16 1.14
CA ALA A 523 -12.54 -38.71 0.35
C ALA A 523 -12.97 -38.57 -1.12
N VAL A 524 -12.71 -37.42 -1.72
CA VAL A 524 -12.92 -37.17 -3.16
C VAL A 524 -11.66 -37.54 -3.92
N ASP A 525 -10.50 -37.16 -3.36
CA ASP A 525 -9.17 -37.61 -3.75
C ASP A 525 -8.28 -37.68 -2.49
N GLY A 526 -6.98 -37.99 -2.65
CA GLY A 526 -6.06 -38.15 -1.52
C GLY A 526 -5.87 -36.91 -0.64
N GLU A 527 -6.36 -35.74 -1.06
CA GLU A 527 -6.18 -34.46 -0.34
C GLU A 527 -7.49 -33.72 -0.05
N ARG A 528 -8.60 -34.07 -0.72
CA ARG A 528 -9.90 -33.38 -0.58
C ARG A 528 -10.97 -34.30 0.00
N TYR A 529 -11.76 -33.74 0.91
CA TYR A 529 -12.89 -34.40 1.54
C TYR A 529 -14.19 -33.64 1.29
N THR A 530 -15.28 -34.37 1.15
CA THR A 530 -16.66 -33.84 1.11
C THR A 530 -17.49 -34.48 2.21
N TRP A 531 -18.55 -33.82 2.62
CA TRP A 531 -19.49 -34.35 3.61
C TRP A 531 -20.92 -33.87 3.31
N ASP A 532 -21.90 -34.65 3.75
CA ASP A 532 -23.31 -34.27 3.66
C ASP A 532 -23.68 -33.30 4.79
N ALA A 533 -24.09 -32.09 4.41
CA ALA A 533 -24.48 -31.05 5.36
C ALA A 533 -25.89 -31.21 5.95
N ALA A 534 -26.69 -32.15 5.46
CA ALA A 534 -28.05 -32.37 5.94
C ALA A 534 -28.16 -32.56 7.48
N PRO A 535 -27.29 -33.34 8.17
CA PRO A 535 -27.35 -33.47 9.62
C PRO A 535 -27.15 -32.13 10.35
N LEU A 536 -26.34 -31.23 9.78
CA LEU A 536 -26.09 -29.91 10.34
C LEU A 536 -27.30 -28.99 10.13
N VAL A 537 -27.86 -28.97 8.93
CA VAL A 537 -29.06 -28.18 8.58
C VAL A 537 -30.31 -28.68 9.32
N ALA A 538 -30.36 -29.95 9.70
CA ALA A 538 -31.41 -30.51 10.56
C ALA A 538 -31.52 -29.83 11.93
N THR A 539 -30.46 -29.15 12.38
CA THR A 539 -30.47 -28.42 13.66
C THR A 539 -31.30 -27.14 13.65
N LEU A 540 -31.68 -26.65 12.46
CA LEU A 540 -32.51 -25.45 12.30
C LEU A 540 -33.92 -25.69 12.85
N ILE A 541 -34.45 -24.68 13.55
CA ILE A 541 -35.83 -24.66 14.04
C ILE A 541 -36.69 -23.71 13.22
N ASP A 542 -38.01 -23.73 13.41
CA ASP A 542 -38.97 -22.90 12.66
C ASP A 542 -38.62 -21.43 12.66
N ARG A 543 -38.03 -20.91 13.75
CA ARG A 543 -37.58 -19.53 13.84
C ARG A 543 -36.41 -19.22 12.91
N ASP A 544 -35.44 -20.13 12.79
CA ASP A 544 -34.33 -19.94 11.87
C ASP A 544 -34.86 -20.03 10.44
N MET A 545 -35.80 -20.96 10.20
CA MET A 545 -36.51 -21.03 8.94
C MET A 545 -37.25 -19.71 8.66
N CYS A 546 -37.97 -19.11 9.61
CA CYS A 546 -38.56 -17.77 9.44
C CYS A 546 -37.52 -16.70 9.12
N TYR A 547 -36.33 -16.75 9.73
CA TYR A 547 -35.26 -15.80 9.43
C TYR A 547 -34.77 -15.94 7.98
N LEU A 548 -34.55 -17.18 7.53
CA LEU A 548 -34.00 -17.51 6.22
C LEU A 548 -35.04 -17.42 5.09
N THR A 549 -36.26 -17.89 5.34
CA THR A 549 -37.31 -18.04 4.33
C THR A 549 -38.46 -17.05 4.50
N GLY A 550 -38.52 -16.30 5.60
CA GLY A 550 -39.62 -15.40 5.95
C GLY A 550 -40.85 -16.14 6.48
N ASP A 551 -41.44 -16.99 5.64
CA ASP A 551 -42.56 -17.87 5.99
C ASP A 551 -42.18 -19.35 5.71
N PRO A 552 -41.95 -20.17 6.74
CA PRO A 552 -41.63 -21.59 6.59
C PRO A 552 -42.74 -22.41 5.91
N SER A 553 -44.01 -22.04 6.12
CA SER A 553 -45.15 -22.77 5.55
C SER A 553 -45.27 -22.49 4.05
N ALA A 554 -45.09 -21.23 3.65
CA ALA A 554 -45.04 -20.86 2.25
C ALA A 554 -43.84 -21.50 1.53
N ALA A 555 -42.68 -21.60 2.22
CA ALA A 555 -41.50 -22.31 1.73
C ALA A 555 -41.76 -23.81 1.51
N ALA A 556 -42.41 -24.48 2.46
CA ALA A 556 -42.77 -25.89 2.32
C ALA A 556 -43.76 -26.10 1.16
N ALA A 557 -44.80 -25.25 1.06
CA ALA A 557 -45.76 -25.31 -0.04
C ALA A 557 -45.11 -25.06 -1.41
N TRP A 558 -44.12 -24.16 -1.47
CA TRP A 558 -43.34 -23.92 -2.68
C TRP A 558 -42.51 -25.15 -3.06
N CYS A 559 -41.78 -25.74 -2.10
CA CYS A 559 -41.00 -26.97 -2.32
C CYS A 559 -41.87 -28.12 -2.84
N HIS A 560 -43.04 -28.34 -2.22
CA HIS A 560 -43.98 -29.37 -2.64
C HIS A 560 -44.45 -29.19 -4.09
N ARG A 561 -44.74 -27.94 -4.49
CA ARG A 561 -45.09 -27.62 -5.89
C ARG A 561 -43.93 -27.92 -6.85
N GLN A 562 -42.70 -27.55 -6.50
CA GLN A 562 -41.54 -27.83 -7.34
C GLN A 562 -41.26 -29.34 -7.49
N LEU A 563 -41.45 -30.12 -6.43
CA LEU A 563 -41.30 -31.58 -6.48
C LEU A 563 -42.39 -32.27 -7.32
N SER A 564 -43.55 -31.64 -7.45
CA SER A 564 -44.66 -32.13 -8.29
C SER A 564 -44.42 -31.89 -9.79
N VAL A 565 -43.49 -31.02 -10.17
CA VAL A 565 -43.08 -30.81 -11.57
C VAL A 565 -42.20 -31.98 -12.03
N PRO A 566 -42.37 -32.51 -13.25
CA PRO A 566 -41.49 -33.54 -13.80
C PRO A 566 -40.01 -33.13 -13.73
N PRO A 567 -39.07 -34.03 -13.39
CA PRO A 567 -37.66 -33.68 -13.22
C PRO A 567 -37.03 -32.95 -14.43
N GLU A 568 -37.51 -33.26 -15.64
CA GLU A 568 -37.05 -32.67 -16.90
C GLU A 568 -37.49 -31.21 -17.10
N GLU A 569 -38.54 -30.78 -16.38
CA GLU A 569 -39.14 -29.44 -16.46
C GLU A 569 -38.83 -28.58 -15.23
N ARG A 570 -38.09 -29.11 -14.24
CA ARG A 570 -37.74 -28.35 -13.03
C ARG A 570 -36.70 -27.28 -13.34
N PRO A 571 -36.96 -26.00 -13.01
CA PRO A 571 -35.94 -24.96 -13.08
C PRO A 571 -34.87 -25.30 -12.03
N GLN A 572 -33.68 -25.70 -12.49
CA GLN A 572 -32.50 -26.08 -11.70
C GLN A 572 -32.62 -27.45 -10.98
N ALA A 573 -31.84 -28.42 -11.46
CA ALA A 573 -31.74 -29.75 -10.88
C ALA A 573 -31.09 -29.70 -9.48
N GLY A 574 -31.89 -29.79 -8.41
CA GLY A 574 -31.35 -29.74 -7.05
C GLY A 574 -32.28 -30.19 -5.93
N LEU A 575 -33.59 -29.94 -6.03
CA LEU A 575 -34.55 -30.32 -5.01
C LEU A 575 -35.10 -31.74 -5.26
N THR A 576 -34.84 -32.64 -4.32
CA THR A 576 -35.23 -34.07 -4.38
C THR A 576 -36.09 -34.51 -3.21
N ALA A 577 -36.12 -33.73 -2.13
CA ALA A 577 -36.87 -34.04 -0.92
C ALA A 577 -37.66 -32.83 -0.40
N GLU A 578 -38.71 -33.12 0.36
CA GLU A 578 -39.58 -32.12 1.00
C GLU A 578 -38.82 -31.30 2.06
N LEU A 579 -39.27 -30.06 2.31
CA LEU A 579 -38.60 -29.11 3.22
C LEU A 579 -38.66 -29.54 4.71
N ASP A 580 -39.56 -30.45 5.05
CA ASP A 580 -39.63 -31.06 6.38
C ASP A 580 -38.46 -32.02 6.64
N SER A 581 -37.83 -32.53 5.59
CA SER A 581 -36.67 -33.41 5.67
C SER A 581 -35.35 -32.62 5.77
N PRO A 582 -34.35 -33.13 6.53
CA PRO A 582 -33.00 -32.56 6.54
C PRO A 582 -32.39 -32.38 5.14
N ARG A 583 -32.70 -33.32 4.25
CA ARG A 583 -32.20 -33.32 2.88
C ARG A 583 -32.81 -32.18 2.06
N GLY A 584 -34.13 -32.02 2.09
CA GLY A 584 -34.80 -30.93 1.38
C GLY A 584 -34.41 -29.56 1.89
N ARG A 585 -34.19 -29.40 3.21
CA ARG A 585 -33.62 -28.15 3.76
C ARG A 585 -32.22 -27.86 3.25
N ALA A 586 -31.34 -28.87 3.22
CA ALA A 586 -29.98 -28.69 2.72
C ALA A 586 -29.97 -28.34 1.22
N GLU A 587 -30.80 -29.02 0.43
CA GLU A 587 -30.95 -28.78 -1.01
C GLU A 587 -31.49 -27.38 -1.31
N LEU A 588 -32.49 -26.90 -0.55
CA LEU A 588 -32.98 -25.53 -0.68
C LEU A 588 -31.94 -24.51 -0.21
N LEU A 589 -31.51 -24.59 1.05
CA LEU A 589 -30.80 -23.50 1.73
C LEU A 589 -29.34 -23.37 1.30
N LEU A 590 -28.71 -24.44 0.84
CA LEU A 590 -27.30 -24.43 0.41
C LEU A 590 -27.13 -24.19 -1.10
N GLN A 591 -28.23 -23.91 -1.81
CA GLN A 591 -28.22 -23.50 -3.22
C GLN A 591 -28.68 -22.04 -3.33
N PRO A 592 -27.75 -21.07 -3.35
CA PRO A 592 -28.08 -19.64 -3.35
C PRO A 592 -29.12 -19.24 -4.40
N GLU A 593 -29.00 -19.76 -5.62
CA GLU A 593 -29.90 -19.48 -6.73
C GLU A 593 -31.32 -19.97 -6.45
N LEU A 594 -31.46 -21.15 -5.85
CA LEU A 594 -32.74 -21.72 -5.49
C LEU A 594 -33.42 -20.94 -4.35
N VAL A 595 -32.63 -20.48 -3.36
CA VAL A 595 -33.12 -19.59 -2.30
C VAL A 595 -33.61 -18.26 -2.88
N VAL A 596 -32.85 -17.66 -3.81
CA VAL A 596 -33.25 -16.39 -4.46
C VAL A 596 -34.52 -16.56 -5.26
N GLN A 597 -34.65 -17.64 -6.03
CA GLN A 597 -35.86 -17.95 -6.78
C GLN A 597 -37.06 -18.05 -5.83
N PHE A 598 -36.95 -18.86 -4.78
CA PHE A 598 -37.99 -19.01 -3.76
C PHE A 598 -38.38 -17.64 -3.14
N LEU A 599 -37.42 -16.85 -2.67
CA LEU A 599 -37.67 -15.56 -2.03
C LEU A 599 -38.36 -14.58 -2.99
N THR A 600 -38.01 -14.64 -4.28
CA THR A 600 -38.57 -13.78 -5.33
C THR A 600 -40.01 -14.14 -5.67
N GLU A 601 -40.34 -15.44 -5.70
CA GLU A 601 -41.69 -15.93 -6.06
C GLU A 601 -42.70 -15.79 -4.91
N ILE A 602 -42.25 -15.94 -3.67
CA ILE A 602 -43.15 -16.03 -2.50
C ILE A 602 -43.27 -14.72 -1.74
N MET A 603 -42.22 -13.87 -1.76
CA MET A 603 -42.15 -12.70 -0.89
C MET A 603 -41.75 -11.42 -1.65
N PRO A 604 -42.72 -10.62 -2.14
CA PRO A 604 -42.44 -9.38 -2.86
C PRO A 604 -41.55 -8.39 -2.10
N GLU A 605 -41.69 -8.30 -0.77
CA GLU A 605 -40.83 -7.45 0.07
C GLU A 605 -39.37 -7.95 0.10
N ARG A 606 -39.16 -9.27 0.14
CA ARG A 606 -37.82 -9.86 0.10
C ARG A 606 -37.21 -9.74 -1.29
N LYS A 607 -38.00 -9.83 -2.35
CA LYS A 607 -37.57 -9.51 -3.71
C LYS A 607 -37.03 -8.08 -3.78
N ALA A 608 -37.80 -7.10 -3.31
CA ALA A 608 -37.36 -5.70 -3.30
C ALA A 608 -36.09 -5.49 -2.47
N TRP A 609 -36.00 -6.16 -1.30
CA TRP A 609 -34.79 -6.13 -0.47
C TRP A 609 -33.58 -6.77 -1.17
N LEU A 610 -33.75 -7.92 -1.86
CA LEU A 610 -32.69 -8.55 -2.65
C LEU A 610 -32.24 -7.63 -3.79
N GLU A 611 -33.17 -7.07 -4.56
CA GLU A 611 -32.86 -6.15 -5.66
C GLU A 611 -32.16 -4.87 -5.19
N GLU A 612 -32.49 -4.36 -4.00
CA GLU A 612 -31.77 -3.24 -3.38
C GLU A 612 -30.39 -3.67 -2.89
N SER A 613 -30.30 -4.79 -2.16
CA SER A 613 -29.04 -5.33 -1.66
C SER A 613 -28.07 -5.65 -2.81
N ASP A 614 -28.57 -6.19 -3.92
CA ASP A 614 -27.79 -6.52 -5.11
C ASP A 614 -27.25 -5.26 -5.80
N ARG A 615 -27.98 -4.14 -5.71
CA ARG A 615 -27.56 -2.82 -6.21
C ARG A 615 -26.56 -2.13 -5.29
N GLU A 616 -26.75 -2.21 -3.97
CA GLU A 616 -25.89 -1.53 -2.99
C GLU A 616 -24.57 -2.29 -2.73
N MET A 617 -24.56 -3.61 -2.92
CA MET A 617 -23.41 -4.43 -2.57
C MET A 617 -22.25 -4.27 -3.54
N THR A 618 -21.20 -3.63 -3.06
CA THR A 618 -19.94 -3.46 -3.78
C THR A 618 -18.98 -4.58 -3.39
N LEU A 619 -18.64 -5.49 -4.32
CA LEU A 619 -17.66 -6.55 -4.05
C LEU A 619 -16.22 -6.03 -3.90
N VAL A 620 -15.90 -4.90 -4.56
CA VAL A 620 -14.57 -4.28 -4.55
C VAL A 620 -14.66 -2.76 -4.70
N HIS A 621 -14.06 -2.04 -3.75
CA HIS A 621 -13.97 -0.59 -3.71
C HIS A 621 -12.74 -0.04 -4.47
N CYS A 622 -12.64 -0.30 -5.77
CA CYS A 622 -11.66 0.35 -6.62
C CYS A 622 -12.28 0.77 -7.97
N LYS A 623 -11.74 1.84 -8.58
CA LYS A 623 -12.14 2.24 -9.94
C LYS A 623 -11.62 1.23 -10.98
N PRO A 624 -12.18 1.12 -12.19
CA PRO A 624 -11.53 0.41 -13.30
C PRO A 624 -10.08 0.89 -13.51
N LEU A 625 -9.23 0.07 -14.13
CA LEU A 625 -7.90 0.53 -14.54
C LEU A 625 -8.06 1.52 -15.70
N PRO A 626 -7.43 2.70 -15.66
CA PRO A 626 -7.42 3.58 -16.81
C PRO A 626 -6.59 2.99 -17.95
N THR A 627 -7.01 3.27 -19.18
CA THR A 627 -6.29 2.94 -20.41
C THR A 627 -5.05 3.83 -20.57
N CYS A 628 -4.12 3.42 -21.45
CA CYS A 628 -2.96 4.25 -21.79
C CYS A 628 -3.41 5.62 -22.35
N ASN A 629 -4.42 5.64 -23.22
CA ASN A 629 -4.93 6.87 -23.83
C ASN A 629 -5.54 7.82 -22.79
N GLU A 630 -6.30 7.31 -21.82
CA GLU A 630 -6.83 8.14 -20.73
C GLU A 630 -5.72 8.80 -19.91
N HIS A 631 -4.61 8.08 -19.65
CA HIS A 631 -3.45 8.67 -18.98
C HIS A 631 -2.74 9.70 -19.86
N ARG A 632 -2.54 9.41 -21.14
CA ARG A 632 -1.91 10.37 -22.08
C ARG A 632 -2.72 11.65 -22.16
N GLN A 633 -4.03 11.55 -22.37
CA GLN A 633 -4.94 12.69 -22.38
C GLN A 633 -4.87 13.47 -21.06
N HIS A 634 -4.86 12.79 -19.91
CA HIS A 634 -4.74 13.47 -18.63
C HIS A 634 -3.41 14.24 -18.50
N LEU A 635 -2.30 13.67 -18.97
CA LEU A 635 -0.99 14.34 -18.95
C LEU A 635 -0.94 15.53 -19.93
N GLU A 636 -1.56 15.41 -21.11
CA GLU A 636 -1.72 16.50 -22.08
C GLU A 636 -2.56 17.64 -21.50
N GLU A 637 -3.72 17.34 -20.91
CA GLU A 637 -4.56 18.32 -20.20
C GLU A 637 -3.76 19.02 -19.08
N MET A 638 -2.94 18.29 -18.34
CA MET A 638 -2.08 18.88 -17.31
C MET A 638 -1.05 19.86 -17.89
N LEU A 639 -0.48 19.57 -19.07
CA LEU A 639 0.45 20.48 -19.76
C LEU A 639 -0.23 21.79 -20.16
N ASP A 640 -1.49 21.74 -20.62
CA ASP A 640 -2.26 22.93 -21.01
C ASP A 640 -2.52 23.89 -19.83
N TYR A 641 -2.50 23.37 -18.60
CA TYR A 641 -2.70 24.15 -17.37
C TYR A 641 -1.41 24.40 -16.58
N ALA A 642 -0.23 24.20 -17.19
CA ALA A 642 1.05 24.30 -16.51
C ALA A 642 1.30 25.66 -15.83
N ASP A 643 0.86 26.77 -16.44
CA ASP A 643 1.03 28.11 -15.90
C ASP A 643 0.30 28.32 -14.56
N HIS A 644 -0.79 27.58 -14.32
CA HIS A 644 -1.51 27.60 -13.05
C HIS A 644 -0.79 26.81 -11.95
N LEU A 645 0.19 25.97 -12.30
CA LEU A 645 0.97 25.19 -11.34
C LEU A 645 2.02 26.04 -10.61
N VAL A 646 2.51 27.13 -11.21
CA VAL A 646 3.51 27.99 -10.55
C VAL A 646 2.93 28.67 -9.29
N PRO A 647 1.80 29.41 -9.36
CA PRO A 647 1.16 29.95 -8.15
C PRO A 647 0.76 28.85 -7.16
N HIS A 648 0.41 27.66 -7.65
CA HIS A 648 0.06 26.51 -6.82
C HIS A 648 1.26 26.00 -6.01
N LEU A 649 2.43 25.82 -6.64
CA LEU A 649 3.65 25.41 -5.94
C LEU A 649 4.09 26.47 -4.92
N VAL A 650 4.12 27.75 -5.31
CA VAL A 650 4.50 28.87 -4.42
C VAL A 650 3.56 28.94 -3.20
N LYS A 651 2.26 28.81 -3.41
CA LYS A 651 1.26 28.85 -2.33
C LYS A 651 1.37 27.69 -1.35
N HIS A 652 1.73 26.50 -1.83
CA HIS A 652 1.59 25.26 -1.07
C HIS A 652 2.89 24.62 -0.59
N LEU A 653 4.04 25.04 -1.11
CA LEU A 653 5.36 24.51 -0.75
C LEU A 653 6.16 25.53 0.08
N PRO A 654 6.52 25.20 1.33
CA PRO A 654 7.27 26.11 2.20
C PRO A 654 8.64 26.49 1.61
N GLY A 655 8.90 27.79 1.50
CA GLY A 655 10.18 28.31 1.00
C GLY A 655 10.39 28.13 -0.51
N MET A 656 9.34 27.83 -1.26
CA MET A 656 9.37 27.88 -2.73
C MET A 656 9.13 29.32 -3.18
N ASP A 657 10.12 29.93 -3.82
CA ASP A 657 9.95 31.22 -4.50
C ASP A 657 9.45 31.02 -5.95
N GLU A 658 9.01 32.12 -6.57
CA GLU A 658 8.40 32.10 -7.91
C GLU A 658 9.38 31.61 -8.98
N ASP A 659 10.64 32.04 -8.94
CA ASP A 659 11.67 31.62 -9.88
C ASP A 659 11.95 30.11 -9.79
N THR A 660 12.09 29.59 -8.57
CA THR A 660 12.31 28.16 -8.33
C THR A 660 11.10 27.34 -8.76
N ALA A 661 9.88 27.86 -8.56
CA ALA A 661 8.66 27.22 -9.02
C ALA A 661 8.59 27.19 -10.56
N LEU A 662 8.95 28.29 -11.23
CA LEU A 662 9.02 28.36 -12.70
C LEU A 662 9.98 27.31 -13.27
N ILE A 663 11.21 27.24 -12.73
CA ILE A 663 12.21 26.23 -13.14
C ILE A 663 11.67 24.81 -12.90
N THR A 664 11.07 24.56 -11.73
CA THR A 664 10.48 23.26 -11.40
C THR A 664 9.40 22.85 -12.42
N ILE A 665 8.49 23.77 -12.76
CA ILE A 665 7.41 23.50 -13.72
C ILE A 665 7.95 23.30 -15.13
N HIS A 666 8.97 24.06 -15.54
CA HIS A 666 9.60 23.88 -16.84
C HIS A 666 10.26 22.49 -16.98
N VAL A 667 11.05 22.07 -15.97
CA VAL A 667 11.63 20.72 -15.92
C VAL A 667 10.53 19.65 -15.92
N TRP A 668 9.44 19.88 -15.19
CA TRP A 668 8.29 18.98 -15.21
C TRP A 668 7.65 18.87 -16.61
N GLN A 669 7.43 19.99 -17.32
CA GLN A 669 6.89 20.00 -18.68
C GLN A 669 7.77 19.21 -19.65
N LEU A 670 9.09 19.44 -19.62
CA LEU A 670 10.05 18.70 -20.44
C LEU A 670 9.98 17.20 -20.19
N ARG A 671 9.91 16.78 -18.91
CA ARG A 671 9.77 15.37 -18.52
C ARG A 671 8.46 14.75 -19.01
N ILE A 672 7.34 15.49 -18.93
CA ILE A 672 6.04 15.00 -19.42
C ILE A 672 6.06 14.87 -20.95
N ARG A 673 6.58 15.86 -21.67
CA ARG A 673 6.72 15.79 -23.14
C ARG A 673 7.63 14.63 -23.56
N HIS A 674 8.74 14.44 -22.86
CA HIS A 674 9.62 13.30 -23.09
C HIS A 674 8.89 11.96 -22.84
N LEU A 675 8.14 11.84 -21.75
CA LEU A 675 7.34 10.65 -21.43
C LEU A 675 6.26 10.37 -22.49
N LEU A 676 5.65 11.41 -23.05
CA LEU A 676 4.63 11.31 -24.09
C LEU A 676 5.21 11.09 -25.50
N SER A 677 6.52 11.20 -25.70
CA SER A 677 7.15 10.96 -27.01
C SER A 677 7.01 9.50 -27.46
N GLY A 678 6.54 9.29 -28.69
CA GLY A 678 6.34 7.98 -29.29
C GLY A 678 5.56 7.01 -28.39
N ASP A 679 6.12 5.80 -28.21
CA ASP A 679 5.57 4.71 -27.39
C ASP A 679 6.14 4.68 -25.95
N ARG A 680 6.88 5.72 -25.53
CA ARG A 680 7.64 5.71 -24.26
C ARG A 680 6.73 5.52 -23.04
N PHE A 681 5.61 6.24 -22.98
CA PHE A 681 4.64 6.11 -21.89
C PHE A 681 4.17 4.65 -21.73
N GLU A 682 3.78 4.00 -22.83
CA GLU A 682 3.30 2.62 -22.80
C GLU A 682 4.40 1.65 -22.37
N ARG A 683 5.61 1.80 -22.93
CA ARG A 683 6.77 0.98 -22.56
C ARG A 683 7.11 1.13 -21.07
N GLN A 684 7.14 2.36 -20.55
CA GLN A 684 7.42 2.63 -19.14
C GLN A 684 6.30 2.13 -18.22
N LEU A 685 5.03 2.28 -18.64
CA LEU A 685 3.89 1.74 -17.90
C LEU A 685 3.98 0.22 -17.78
N TRP A 686 4.20 -0.48 -18.89
CA TRP A 686 4.29 -1.93 -18.86
C TRP A 686 5.51 -2.44 -18.09
N ALA A 687 6.64 -1.73 -18.17
CA ALA A 687 7.80 -2.02 -17.33
C ALA A 687 7.47 -1.83 -15.83
N ALA A 688 6.79 -0.73 -15.47
CA ALA A 688 6.36 -0.47 -14.10
C ALA A 688 5.38 -1.53 -13.60
N VAL A 689 4.40 -1.94 -14.40
CA VAL A 689 3.44 -3.00 -14.06
C VAL A 689 4.15 -4.34 -13.83
N ARG A 690 5.01 -4.77 -14.76
CA ARG A 690 5.80 -6.02 -14.61
C ARG A 690 6.73 -5.98 -13.41
N GLY A 691 7.34 -4.83 -13.11
CA GLY A 691 8.21 -4.64 -11.95
C GLY A 691 7.46 -4.43 -10.62
N SER A 692 6.16 -4.09 -10.66
CA SER A 692 5.36 -3.79 -9.47
C SER A 692 4.97 -5.05 -8.68
N VAL A 693 4.72 -6.15 -9.41
CA VAL A 693 4.30 -7.43 -8.84
C VAL A 693 5.47 -8.40 -8.81
N GLY A 694 5.61 -9.16 -7.72
CA GLY A 694 6.68 -10.16 -7.60
C GLY A 694 8.03 -9.64 -7.09
N ARG A 695 8.27 -8.32 -7.00
CA ARG A 695 9.53 -7.78 -6.42
C ARG A 695 9.77 -8.21 -4.98
N TRP A 696 8.73 -8.26 -4.17
CA TRP A 696 8.78 -8.82 -2.81
C TRP A 696 8.61 -10.33 -2.76
N ARG A 697 8.47 -11.00 -3.92
CA ARG A 697 8.31 -12.45 -4.11
C ARG A 697 7.25 -13.07 -3.18
N LEU A 698 6.16 -12.34 -2.90
CA LEU A 698 5.15 -12.76 -1.92
C LEU A 698 4.41 -14.03 -2.31
N ARG A 699 4.16 -14.25 -3.61
CA ARG A 699 3.43 -15.41 -4.15
C ARG A 699 4.00 -16.75 -3.68
N GLN A 700 5.33 -16.89 -3.70
CA GLN A 700 6.00 -18.14 -3.35
C GLN A 700 5.74 -18.56 -1.89
N HIS A 701 5.50 -17.58 -1.01
CA HIS A 701 5.28 -17.79 0.43
C HIS A 701 3.84 -18.22 0.76
N VAL A 702 2.90 -18.08 -0.17
CA VAL A 702 1.47 -18.41 0.04
C VAL A 702 0.94 -19.52 -0.86
N LEU A 703 1.64 -19.87 -1.93
CA LEU A 703 1.27 -20.99 -2.80
C LEU A 703 2.15 -22.23 -2.62
N GLY A 704 3.34 -22.09 -2.01
CA GLY A 704 4.37 -23.13 -2.02
C GLY A 704 4.90 -23.34 -3.44
N THR A 705 6.21 -23.25 -3.65
CA THR A 705 6.75 -23.36 -5.01
C THR A 705 6.62 -24.79 -5.54
N ALA A 706 5.82 -24.98 -6.60
CA ALA A 706 6.36 -25.73 -7.72
C ALA A 706 7.58 -24.94 -8.21
N ALA A 707 8.73 -25.59 -8.24
CA ALA A 707 10.00 -24.96 -8.58
C ALA A 707 9.92 -24.29 -9.96
N GLU A 708 9.88 -22.96 -10.01
CA GLU A 708 10.19 -22.21 -11.21
C GLU A 708 11.56 -21.57 -11.06
N ASN A 709 12.56 -22.35 -11.48
CA ASN A 709 13.95 -21.94 -11.73
C ASN A 709 14.07 -20.90 -12.87
N GLN A 710 13.13 -19.96 -13.01
CA GLN A 710 13.14 -19.00 -14.12
C GLN A 710 13.31 -17.53 -13.72
N THR A 711 13.33 -17.15 -12.44
CA THR A 711 13.53 -15.73 -12.07
C THR A 711 14.97 -15.31 -11.77
N GLN A 712 15.90 -16.24 -11.53
CA GLN A 712 17.32 -15.87 -11.43
C GLN A 712 17.92 -15.56 -12.81
N SER A 713 17.42 -16.18 -13.88
CA SER A 713 17.84 -15.85 -15.25
C SER A 713 17.24 -14.53 -15.75
N HIS A 714 16.11 -14.05 -15.23
CA HIS A 714 15.52 -12.79 -15.71
C HIS A 714 16.17 -11.55 -15.09
N GLN A 715 16.54 -11.54 -13.80
CA GLN A 715 17.27 -10.40 -13.21
C GLN A 715 18.68 -10.24 -13.78
N SER A 716 19.33 -11.34 -14.17
CA SER A 716 20.64 -11.32 -14.83
C SER A 716 20.56 -10.95 -16.32
N ARG A 717 19.38 -11.12 -16.95
CA ARG A 717 19.19 -10.97 -18.41
C ARG A 717 18.45 -9.69 -18.80
N GLU A 718 17.72 -9.06 -17.87
CA GLU A 718 17.25 -7.67 -18.02
C GLU A 718 18.43 -6.68 -18.07
N GLN A 719 19.55 -6.99 -17.42
CA GLN A 719 20.80 -6.21 -17.56
C GLN A 719 21.51 -6.38 -18.92
N SER A 720 21.05 -7.30 -19.77
CA SER A 720 21.75 -7.64 -21.03
C SER A 720 21.03 -7.24 -22.31
N LEU A 721 19.86 -6.58 -22.22
CA LEU A 721 19.06 -6.14 -23.38
C LEU A 721 18.80 -4.62 -23.43
N GLU A 722 19.43 -3.82 -22.55
CA GLU A 722 19.17 -2.37 -22.41
C GLU A 722 20.36 -1.40 -22.57
N PRO A 723 21.45 -1.65 -23.33
CA PRO A 723 22.50 -0.62 -23.47
C PRO A 723 21.97 0.71 -24.03
N ASP A 724 21.15 0.61 -25.09
CA ASP A 724 20.64 1.77 -25.84
C ASP A 724 19.54 2.56 -25.09
N ARG A 725 18.86 1.89 -24.14
CA ARG A 725 17.78 2.47 -23.32
C ARG A 725 18.32 3.31 -22.16
N ASP A 726 19.35 2.80 -21.50
CA ASP A 726 20.01 3.49 -20.40
C ASP A 726 20.76 4.72 -20.93
N GLU A 727 21.35 4.65 -22.13
CA GLU A 727 22.07 5.77 -22.74
C GLU A 727 21.15 6.95 -23.11
N GLU A 728 19.98 6.72 -23.72
CA GLU A 728 19.05 7.81 -24.08
C GLU A 728 18.51 8.52 -22.82
N GLU A 729 18.09 7.76 -21.82
CA GLU A 729 17.57 8.31 -20.56
C GLU A 729 18.68 9.06 -19.78
N GLN A 730 19.91 8.53 -19.78
CA GLN A 730 21.07 9.22 -19.20
C GLN A 730 21.40 10.54 -19.92
N ARG A 731 21.34 10.57 -21.26
CA ARG A 731 21.53 11.80 -22.04
C ARG A 731 20.45 12.82 -21.70
N PHE A 732 19.19 12.40 -21.60
CA PHE A 732 18.08 13.27 -21.21
C PHE A 732 18.25 13.83 -19.80
N GLU A 733 18.62 13.00 -18.82
CA GLU A 733 18.90 13.43 -17.45
C GLU A 733 20.08 14.41 -17.40
N SER A 734 21.14 14.16 -18.19
CA SER A 734 22.26 15.09 -18.31
C SER A 734 21.85 16.44 -18.92
N TYR A 735 20.98 16.43 -19.93
CA TYR A 735 20.43 17.65 -20.53
C TYR A 735 19.59 18.43 -19.50
N LEU A 736 18.68 17.77 -18.77
CA LEU A 736 17.86 18.41 -17.75
C LEU A 736 18.68 19.01 -16.60
N LEU A 737 19.78 18.35 -16.20
CA LEU A 737 20.68 18.87 -15.19
C LEU A 737 21.32 20.20 -15.65
N LYS A 738 21.83 20.25 -16.88
CA LYS A 738 22.39 21.46 -17.48
C LYS A 738 21.35 22.59 -17.56
N VAL A 739 20.14 22.30 -18.03
CA VAL A 739 19.04 23.28 -18.10
C VAL A 739 18.73 23.84 -16.71
N THR A 740 18.66 22.99 -15.69
CA THR A 740 18.37 23.40 -14.31
C THR A 740 19.49 24.28 -13.73
N GLU A 741 20.75 23.91 -13.97
CA GLU A 741 21.92 24.69 -13.52
C GLU A 741 21.99 26.07 -14.20
N LEU A 742 21.80 26.13 -15.52
CA LEU A 742 21.79 27.38 -16.29
C LEU A 742 20.71 28.34 -15.79
N ALA A 743 19.47 27.86 -15.64
CA ALA A 743 18.37 28.67 -15.15
C ALA A 743 18.61 29.17 -13.73
N SER A 744 19.15 28.32 -12.85
CA SER A 744 19.47 28.70 -11.47
C SER A 744 20.58 29.76 -11.40
N ARG A 745 21.62 29.63 -12.24
CA ARG A 745 22.72 30.59 -12.36
C ARG A 745 22.22 31.95 -12.86
N GLN A 746 21.38 31.96 -13.88
CA GLN A 746 20.78 33.18 -14.43
C GLN A 746 19.95 33.92 -13.37
N THR A 747 19.08 33.22 -12.62
CA THR A 747 18.29 33.83 -11.55
C THR A 747 19.17 34.48 -10.48
N ARG A 748 20.28 33.84 -10.08
CA ARG A 748 21.22 34.41 -9.11
C ARG A 748 21.89 35.67 -9.64
N GLU A 749 22.45 35.63 -10.86
CA GLU A 749 23.15 36.77 -11.47
C GLU A 749 22.23 38.00 -11.56
N LEU A 750 20.95 37.79 -11.88
CA LEU A 750 19.94 38.85 -11.90
C LEU A 750 19.68 39.41 -10.49
N ARG A 751 19.51 38.55 -9.48
CA ARG A 751 19.31 38.98 -8.07
C ARG A 751 20.51 39.75 -7.52
N GLU A 752 21.73 39.31 -7.84
CA GLU A 752 22.96 39.99 -7.43
C GLU A 752 23.13 41.34 -8.15
N ALA A 753 22.79 41.42 -9.44
CA ALA A 753 22.79 42.67 -10.19
C ALA A 753 21.77 43.67 -9.61
N GLN A 754 20.56 43.20 -9.26
CA GLN A 754 19.52 43.99 -8.61
C GLN A 754 19.95 44.46 -7.20
N ALA A 755 20.51 43.56 -6.38
CA ALA A 755 20.98 43.88 -5.03
C ALA A 755 22.18 44.83 -5.02
N ALA A 756 23.09 44.72 -6.00
CA ALA A 756 24.23 45.63 -6.15
C ALA A 756 23.81 47.07 -6.53
N HIS A 757 22.59 47.24 -7.05
CA HIS A 757 22.06 48.54 -7.49
C HIS A 757 20.98 49.12 -6.55
N GLY A 758 20.43 48.32 -5.63
CA GLY A 758 19.38 48.71 -4.67
C GLY A 758 19.85 49.48 -3.42
N ASN A 759 21.07 50.04 -3.41
CA ASN A 759 21.59 50.83 -2.27
C ASN A 759 21.47 52.36 -2.47
N ASP A 760 20.77 52.83 -3.51
CA ASP A 760 20.37 54.23 -3.66
C ASP A 760 18.83 54.32 -3.57
N GLU A 761 18.35 54.91 -2.47
CA GLU A 761 16.94 55.15 -2.20
C GLU A 761 16.31 56.08 -3.26
N HIS A 762 15.35 55.58 -4.06
CA HIS A 762 14.01 56.18 -4.21
C HIS A 762 13.10 55.41 -5.19
N ALA A 763 12.03 54.86 -4.62
CA ALA A 763 10.62 54.81 -5.06
C ALA A 763 10.22 54.22 -6.44
N GLU A 764 9.44 53.13 -6.31
CA GLU A 764 8.14 52.86 -6.95
C GLU A 764 8.05 52.87 -8.49
N ASP A 765 8.16 51.68 -9.11
CA ASP A 765 7.15 51.07 -10.04
C ASP A 765 7.67 49.71 -10.58
N GLU A 766 7.78 48.69 -9.72
CA GLU A 766 8.25 47.34 -10.10
C GLU A 766 7.08 46.40 -10.44
N SER A 767 6.34 46.65 -11.52
CA SER A 767 5.33 45.66 -12.01
C SER A 767 5.44 45.27 -13.48
N GLN A 768 6.39 45.83 -14.24
CA GLN A 768 6.54 45.52 -15.67
C GLN A 768 7.76 44.63 -16.03
N ASP A 769 8.81 44.57 -15.22
CA ASP A 769 10.03 43.81 -15.57
C ASP A 769 9.91 42.28 -15.38
N HIS A 770 8.95 41.79 -14.59
CA HIS A 770 8.72 40.35 -14.43
C HIS A 770 8.07 39.66 -15.65
N ARG A 771 7.58 40.41 -16.65
CA ARG A 771 6.92 39.85 -17.85
C ARG A 771 7.89 39.40 -18.96
N LEU A 772 9.19 39.66 -18.83
CA LEU A 772 10.19 39.25 -19.82
C LEU A 772 10.59 37.76 -19.74
N TRP A 773 10.18 37.05 -18.67
CA TRP A 773 10.45 35.61 -18.50
C TRP A 773 9.66 34.70 -19.47
N VAL A 774 8.50 35.14 -19.98
CA VAL A 774 7.55 34.25 -20.68
C VAL A 774 7.71 34.26 -22.21
N ASN A 775 8.18 35.36 -22.82
CA ASN A 775 8.27 35.47 -24.28
C ASN A 775 9.57 34.95 -24.89
N VAL A 776 10.51 34.49 -24.07
CA VAL A 776 11.83 34.04 -24.52
C VAL A 776 11.87 32.52 -24.77
N TYR A 777 10.90 31.76 -24.23
CA TYR A 777 10.86 30.29 -24.30
C TYR A 777 9.77 29.70 -25.21
N ASP A 778 9.08 30.54 -26.00
CA ASP A 778 8.07 30.09 -26.95
C ASP A 778 8.37 30.60 -28.37
N SER A 779 9.28 29.94 -29.06
CA SER A 779 9.58 30.19 -30.47
C SER A 779 9.21 28.99 -31.35
N GLN A 780 7.91 28.74 -31.50
CA GLN A 780 7.37 28.05 -32.66
C GLN A 780 6.14 28.79 -33.21
N SER A 781 6.37 29.77 -34.09
CA SER A 781 5.41 30.13 -35.15
C SER A 781 6.09 30.93 -36.27
N LEU A 782 6.47 30.22 -37.33
CA LEU A 782 6.78 30.79 -38.64
C LEU A 782 5.47 30.97 -39.41
N GLU A 783 5.17 32.20 -39.89
CA GLU A 783 4.79 32.49 -41.29
C GLU A 783 4.41 33.99 -41.55
N GLN A 784 5.29 34.66 -42.31
CA GLN A 784 5.12 35.61 -43.44
C GLN A 784 3.87 36.54 -43.51
N THR A 785 3.97 37.88 -43.70
CA THR A 785 4.28 38.60 -44.96
C THR A 785 4.27 40.17 -44.77
N PRO A 786 4.68 41.01 -45.76
CA PRO A 786 5.37 42.30 -45.54
C PRO A 786 4.72 43.60 -46.08
N ALA A 787 5.43 44.72 -45.84
CA ALA A 787 5.61 45.96 -46.65
C ALA A 787 4.88 47.26 -46.25
N GLY A 788 5.66 48.37 -46.18
CA GLY A 788 5.16 49.76 -46.12
C GLY A 788 6.16 50.84 -45.63
N GLU A 789 7.07 51.26 -46.53
CA GLU A 789 7.81 52.55 -46.73
C GLU A 789 7.98 53.66 -45.64
N GLU A 790 9.27 54.02 -45.40
CA GLU A 790 10.03 55.29 -45.10
C GLU A 790 9.37 56.70 -44.92
N PRO A 791 10.09 57.81 -44.51
CA PRO A 791 11.32 58.00 -43.69
C PRO A 791 11.33 59.20 -42.66
N LEU A 792 12.25 59.14 -41.68
CA LEU A 792 13.09 60.18 -40.96
C LEU A 792 12.75 61.70 -40.97
N PRO A 793 13.10 62.53 -39.92
CA PRO A 793 14.53 62.75 -39.59
C PRO A 793 14.98 63.16 -38.15
N SER A 794 16.24 62.81 -37.90
CA SER A 794 17.34 63.54 -37.21
C SER A 794 17.14 64.14 -35.82
N GLY A 795 17.93 63.61 -34.88
CA GLY A 795 18.38 64.32 -33.67
C GLY A 795 19.46 63.52 -32.97
N ARG A 796 20.74 63.77 -33.30
CA ARG A 796 21.88 63.27 -32.53
C ARG A 796 21.99 64.10 -31.25
N GLU A 797 21.48 63.57 -30.15
CA GLU A 797 21.96 63.91 -28.81
C GLU A 797 22.72 62.71 -28.25
N GLN A 798 24.00 62.93 -27.93
CA GLN A 798 24.79 61.97 -27.16
C GLN A 798 24.21 61.93 -25.73
N MET A 799 23.21 61.07 -25.50
CA MET A 799 22.82 60.66 -24.16
C MET A 799 23.98 59.86 -23.57
N ILE A 800 24.65 60.44 -22.57
CA ILE A 800 25.41 59.64 -21.60
C ILE A 800 24.39 58.68 -20.99
N PRO A 801 24.55 57.34 -21.11
CA PRO A 801 23.52 56.44 -20.64
C PRO A 801 23.40 56.61 -19.13
N SER A 802 22.19 56.96 -18.70
CA SER A 802 21.80 56.99 -17.31
C SER A 802 22.18 55.64 -16.67
N GLN A 803 22.44 55.65 -15.38
CA GLN A 803 22.79 54.44 -14.63
C GLN A 803 21.75 53.33 -14.85
N GLY A 804 20.47 53.70 -15.03
CA GLY A 804 19.39 52.81 -15.44
C GLY A 804 19.52 52.18 -16.84
N PHE A 805 20.01 52.89 -17.86
CA PHE A 805 20.23 52.29 -19.19
C PHE A 805 21.42 51.34 -19.21
N ARG A 806 22.48 51.64 -18.43
CA ARG A 806 23.62 50.72 -18.27
C ARG A 806 23.23 49.47 -17.47
N HIS A 807 22.34 49.62 -16.49
CA HIS A 807 21.74 48.51 -15.75
C HIS A 807 20.90 47.63 -16.68
N ALA A 808 19.94 48.20 -17.42
CA ALA A 808 19.10 47.48 -18.37
C ALA A 808 19.93 46.77 -19.47
N LEU A 809 20.96 47.42 -20.00
CA LEU A 809 21.86 46.82 -20.98
C LEU A 809 22.72 45.70 -20.37
N GLY A 810 23.07 45.80 -19.09
CA GLY A 810 23.78 44.77 -18.33
C GLY A 810 22.93 43.52 -18.13
N LEU A 811 21.68 43.68 -17.67
CA LEU A 811 20.71 42.59 -17.54
C LEU A 811 20.40 41.96 -18.90
N TRP A 812 20.20 42.78 -19.95
CA TRP A 812 19.94 42.31 -21.30
C TRP A 812 21.08 41.44 -21.86
N LYS A 813 22.35 41.81 -21.64
CA LYS A 813 23.52 41.01 -22.06
C LYS A 813 23.69 39.72 -21.25
N ILE A 814 23.21 39.68 -20.01
CA ILE A 814 23.17 38.45 -19.22
C ILE A 814 22.11 37.51 -19.82
N MET A 815 20.91 38.04 -20.10
CA MET A 815 19.82 37.28 -20.71
C MET A 815 20.16 36.76 -22.12
N GLU A 816 20.75 37.58 -22.99
CA GLU A 816 21.12 37.21 -24.36
C GLU A 816 22.15 36.08 -24.40
N ARG A 817 23.08 36.05 -23.45
CA ARG A 817 24.09 34.99 -23.32
C ARG A 817 23.50 33.66 -22.88
N HIS A 818 22.68 33.67 -21.83
CA HIS A 818 22.04 32.43 -21.35
C HIS A 818 21.03 31.90 -22.38
N GLN A 819 20.40 32.77 -23.18
CA GLN A 819 19.53 32.34 -24.28
C GLN A 819 20.31 31.61 -25.38
N GLN A 820 21.47 32.12 -25.78
CA GLN A 820 22.32 31.45 -26.76
C GLN A 820 22.78 30.08 -26.26
N GLU A 821 23.19 29.97 -24.99
CA GLU A 821 23.57 28.69 -24.37
C GLU A 821 22.39 27.70 -24.31
N HIS A 822 21.16 28.17 -24.09
CA HIS A 822 19.95 27.32 -24.11
C HIS A 822 19.59 26.84 -25.52
N ASP A 823 19.59 27.75 -26.52
CA ASP A 823 19.28 27.42 -27.91
C ASP A 823 20.27 26.38 -28.48
N GLU A 824 21.55 26.50 -28.13
CA GLU A 824 22.59 25.50 -28.48
C GLU A 824 22.29 24.12 -27.88
N LEU A 825 21.89 24.05 -26.61
CA LEU A 825 21.53 22.79 -25.95
C LEU A 825 20.27 22.15 -26.56
N ASP A 826 19.28 22.95 -26.95
CA ASP A 826 18.06 22.47 -27.62
C ASP A 826 18.36 21.93 -29.03
N LEU A 827 19.25 22.60 -29.77
CA LEU A 827 19.75 22.11 -31.06
C LEU A 827 20.46 20.76 -30.91
N GLU A 828 21.39 20.64 -29.96
CA GLU A 828 22.10 19.39 -29.67
C GLU A 828 21.13 18.24 -29.31
N TRP A 829 20.09 18.52 -28.51
CA TRP A 829 19.09 17.53 -28.13
C TRP A 829 18.20 17.08 -29.30
N ASN A 830 17.74 18.04 -30.13
CA ASN A 830 16.92 17.73 -31.29
C ASN A 830 17.68 16.96 -32.37
N GLU A 831 18.96 17.26 -32.58
CA GLU A 831 19.84 16.49 -33.47
C GLU A 831 20.03 15.04 -32.97
N ALA A 832 20.27 14.85 -31.66
CA ALA A 832 20.40 13.52 -31.06
C ALA A 832 19.12 12.67 -31.16
N LEU A 833 17.94 13.29 -31.03
CA LEU A 833 16.64 12.62 -31.23
C LEU A 833 16.44 12.18 -32.69
N HIS A 834 16.85 13.01 -33.66
CA HIS A 834 16.75 12.69 -35.08
C HIS A 834 17.70 11.56 -35.50
N GLU A 835 18.94 11.56 -35.02
CA GLU A 835 19.92 10.49 -35.29
C GLU A 835 19.46 9.12 -34.76
N ASN A 836 18.87 9.07 -33.56
CA ASN A 836 18.32 7.83 -32.99
C ASN A 836 17.11 7.29 -33.77
N HIS A 837 16.27 8.19 -34.31
CA HIS A 837 15.14 7.80 -35.16
C HIS A 837 15.62 7.20 -36.49
N GLU A 838 16.63 7.81 -37.13
CA GLU A 838 17.21 7.28 -38.37
C GLU A 838 17.96 5.96 -38.17
N GLN A 839 18.64 5.78 -37.04
CA GLN A 839 19.39 4.56 -36.73
C GLN A 839 18.44 3.35 -36.53
N ARG A 840 17.31 3.55 -35.83
CA ARG A 840 16.26 2.52 -35.68
C ARG A 840 15.59 2.16 -36.99
N ASP A 841 15.38 3.11 -37.89
CA ASP A 841 14.82 2.85 -39.22
C ASP A 841 15.81 2.08 -40.12
N ARG A 842 17.12 2.26 -39.94
CA ARG A 842 18.16 1.47 -40.63
C ARG A 842 18.31 0.05 -40.06
N ASP A 843 18.22 -0.12 -38.75
CA ASP A 843 18.31 -1.44 -38.10
C ASP A 843 17.07 -2.30 -38.39
N SER A 844 15.90 -1.67 -38.58
CA SER A 844 14.66 -2.33 -39.02
C SER A 844 14.71 -2.81 -40.48
N GLN A 845 15.67 -2.32 -41.27
CA GLN A 845 15.83 -2.65 -42.70
C GLN A 845 16.98 -3.63 -42.97
N SER A 846 17.67 -4.13 -41.94
CA SER A 846 18.82 -5.03 -42.07
C SER A 846 18.62 -6.41 -41.42
N GLU A 847 17.52 -7.11 -41.76
CA GLU A 847 17.53 -8.58 -41.80
C GLU A 847 17.93 -9.04 -43.21
N PRO A 848 19.06 -9.74 -43.42
CA PRO A 848 19.39 -10.27 -44.73
C PRO A 848 18.62 -11.57 -44.99
N ALA A 849 17.88 -11.59 -46.09
CA ALA A 849 17.36 -12.80 -46.68
C ALA A 849 18.52 -13.67 -47.20
N GLU A 850 18.89 -14.71 -46.45
CA GLU A 850 19.75 -15.80 -46.95
C GLU A 850 18.95 -17.06 -47.26
N ASN A 851 18.88 -17.34 -48.57
CA ASN A 851 18.95 -18.63 -49.27
C ASN A 851 17.86 -19.69 -49.03
N GLN A 852 16.95 -19.74 -50.01
CA GLN A 852 16.53 -21.00 -50.65
C GLN A 852 17.39 -21.22 -51.90
N ASP A 853 18.25 -22.22 -51.85
CA ASP A 853 18.46 -23.23 -52.91
C ASP A 853 19.03 -24.51 -52.27
#